data_AF-A0A6V2ME37-F1
#
_entry.id   AF-A0A6V2ME37-F1
#
_cell.length_a   1.000
_cell.length_b   1.000
_cell.length_c   1.000
_cell.angle_alpha   90.00
_cell.angle_beta   90.00
_cell.angle_gamma   90.00
#
_symmetry.space_group_name_H-M   'P 1'
#
loop_
_entity.id
_entity.type
_entity.pdbx_description
1 polymer ?
#
loop_
_entity_poly.entity_id
_entity_poly.type
_entity_poly.pdbx_seq_one_letter_code
_entity_poly.pdbx_strand_id
1 'polypeptide(L)'
;MKILEKTIQRNKNKNKKSVPSEQLTVTPLIDVETEQSLPHKRGNARRRTGVTISSMTKGWATRKSAETVASNIGGCQKITENKTESSDAPPSSNHSKSLTKPDFPRSIPKQVSFSDPIFDDIVEAKMKNCDSQPPRMDLIPPIEWDSVKGVCPPAADVERDPRWEIYDIFRKLRKTDGNTPLNDESKSKLSGSLLRVASEGSVENRQIESVARRLSDLEKPETKRDVSVDMLKGTSIPFTSFNDDSMVANENLSTHKDDEDSISSEESKENNWSTNDFYASLPNLESPNSERKRKNNNDNASFFTVWRPTSADAIHNLMDGKAVGKALNVKGKSAKCGRLSGYVPYVQIHEDNHKKLCCTPCRSSTIRIYFKSIDGRAKACQKLEAVKDEMTRRVTLTRQLLRERDDNDGWENVDEEEDNDSTCLDPRIKNITALLTNRRENKSMTHAEDSETSSFFTAVELSEKEEKMSLLKSVSLRGISYASENDRMEETKVTIGNWEMNDPKIVLLDHCQNAYGIEVPERLFWETYIERGIITREAGSELDIGRSSEPAFMDLNTHSSREGGKDGSPRTVTWQEDDCCPLDPRTLLVAYEEDCIVKPVASDFDPFLIGTRGVNFVPFPNDQMNILKWQVKQIKRLLGTEVSSKCWTNQWLNILKEESDKGFHPESPPFGYGDEVSYDIISKAVWKLRRTGAVRHGPESFNFYFPQEIDDYFLVVSDHFGAVPWRYLTEKDLREFLKMRIEEGFVFPMNVKWALCDPGWYDIWNDLVHTEACQQAMDSWFPPESGLRDEIKAIHEAHPGGFLSSRESNADVICKGIGLDPDIAALELKRYIKIRRVKRKVRAILLMTGKIGKT
;
A
#
# COMPACT_ATOMS: atom_id res chain seq x y z
N MET A 1 -27.55 -7.04 20.03
CA MET A 1 -28.09 -8.34 20.49
C MET A 1 -29.27 -8.80 19.64
N LYS A 2 -30.41 -8.10 19.62
CA LYS A 2 -31.58 -8.45 18.77
C LYS A 2 -31.24 -8.62 17.27
N ILE A 3 -30.32 -7.81 16.74
CA ILE A 3 -29.84 -7.93 15.35
C ILE A 3 -29.07 -9.24 15.14
N LEU A 4 -28.21 -9.63 16.09
CA LEU A 4 -27.43 -10.87 16.02
C LEU A 4 -28.32 -12.12 16.11
N GLU A 5 -29.35 -12.09 16.98
CA GLU A 5 -30.39 -13.13 17.04
C GLU A 5 -31.13 -13.27 15.71
N LYS A 6 -31.56 -12.15 15.10
CA LYS A 6 -32.23 -12.17 13.78
C LYS A 6 -31.31 -12.71 12.68
N THR A 7 -30.01 -12.40 12.70
CA THR A 7 -29.04 -12.93 11.73
C THR A 7 -28.80 -14.44 11.90
N ILE A 8 -28.67 -14.92 13.14
CA ILE A 8 -28.54 -16.36 13.43
C ILE A 8 -29.80 -17.11 12.97
N GLN A 9 -30.98 -16.56 13.23
CA GLN A 9 -32.25 -17.18 12.83
C GLN A 9 -32.42 -17.22 11.30
N ARG A 10 -32.01 -16.17 10.58
CA ARG A 10 -31.98 -16.15 9.10
C ARG A 10 -31.04 -17.22 8.53
N ASN A 11 -29.87 -17.41 9.12
CA ASN A 11 -28.91 -18.43 8.66
C ASN A 11 -29.40 -19.86 8.94
N LYS A 12 -30.04 -20.09 10.09
CA LYS A 12 -30.72 -21.37 10.39
C LYS A 12 -31.82 -21.71 9.39
N ASN A 13 -32.58 -20.70 8.94
CA ASN A 13 -33.65 -20.90 7.97
C ASN A 13 -33.16 -21.10 6.53
N LYS A 14 -32.02 -20.51 6.15
CA LYS A 14 -31.38 -20.74 4.84
C LYS A 14 -30.82 -22.17 4.72
N ASN A 15 -30.19 -22.69 5.77
CA ASN A 15 -29.62 -24.05 5.76
C ASN A 15 -30.68 -25.16 5.77
N LYS A 16 -31.96 -24.85 6.05
CA LYS A 16 -33.06 -25.83 5.97
C LYS A 16 -33.66 -25.97 4.56
N LYS A 17 -33.31 -25.09 3.61
CA LYS A 17 -33.99 -25.01 2.30
C LYS A 17 -33.16 -25.45 1.08
N SER A 18 -31.96 -25.99 1.25
CA SER A 18 -31.16 -26.38 0.08
C SER A 18 -30.20 -27.55 0.36
N VAL A 19 -30.65 -28.79 0.14
CA VAL A 19 -29.89 -29.89 -0.48
C VAL A 19 -30.89 -30.91 -1.05
N PRO A 20 -30.90 -31.21 -2.36
CA PRO A 20 -31.48 -32.45 -2.89
C PRO A 20 -30.49 -33.61 -2.71
N SER A 21 -31.02 -34.76 -2.33
CA SER A 21 -30.29 -36.00 -2.07
C SER A 21 -29.66 -36.57 -3.34
N GLU A 22 -28.33 -36.61 -3.41
CA GLU A 22 -27.59 -37.56 -4.25
C GLU A 22 -26.68 -38.41 -3.37
N GLN A 23 -26.76 -39.72 -3.62
CA GLN A 23 -26.08 -40.78 -2.88
C GLN A 23 -24.59 -40.80 -3.20
N LEU A 24 -23.75 -40.75 -2.17
CA LEU A 24 -22.33 -41.12 -2.27
C LEU A 24 -22.05 -42.22 -1.25
N THR A 25 -21.57 -43.33 -1.78
CA THR A 25 -21.12 -44.55 -1.10
C THR A 25 -19.90 -44.26 -0.23
N VAL A 26 -19.95 -44.72 1.03
CA VAL A 26 -18.84 -44.65 2.00
C VAL A 26 -18.26 -46.05 2.17
N THR A 27 -16.97 -46.21 1.89
CA THR A 27 -16.15 -47.36 2.26
C THR A 27 -15.52 -47.11 3.65
N PRO A 28 -15.46 -48.11 4.56
CA PRO A 28 -14.93 -47.90 5.90
C PRO A 28 -13.41 -48.12 5.94
N LEU A 29 -12.70 -47.23 6.66
CA LEU A 29 -11.29 -47.36 6.97
C LEU A 29 -11.10 -47.72 8.45
N ILE A 30 -10.52 -48.91 8.60
CA ILE A 30 -9.81 -49.58 9.68
C ILE A 30 -9.35 -48.70 10.85
N ASP A 31 -9.76 -49.11 12.07
CA ASP A 31 -9.22 -48.70 13.36
C ASP A 31 -7.84 -49.33 13.63
N VAL A 32 -6.92 -48.53 14.17
CA VAL A 32 -5.72 -49.03 14.87
C VAL A 32 -5.68 -48.37 16.26
N GLU A 33 -5.93 -49.20 17.26
CA GLU A 33 -5.75 -48.93 18.70
C GLU A 33 -4.27 -48.92 19.12
N THR A 34 -4.07 -48.56 20.40
CA THR A 34 -2.89 -48.62 21.29
C THR A 34 -2.16 -47.28 21.47
N GLU A 35 -1.86 -46.76 22.67
CA GLU A 35 -1.88 -47.36 24.01
C GLU A 35 -1.73 -46.29 25.12
N GLN A 36 -2.14 -46.70 26.32
CA GLN A 36 -1.55 -46.41 27.64
C GLN A 36 -1.92 -45.14 28.45
N SER A 37 -2.63 -45.46 29.52
CA SER A 37 -3.00 -44.75 30.73
C SER A 37 -1.83 -44.59 31.71
N LEU A 38 -1.92 -43.61 32.63
CA LEU A 38 -1.49 -43.65 34.04
C LEU A 38 -1.83 -42.30 34.76
N PRO A 39 -1.86 -42.19 36.10
CA PRO A 39 -3.12 -42.04 36.81
C PRO A 39 -3.29 -40.75 37.65
N HIS A 40 -4.54 -40.53 38.04
CA HIS A 40 -5.00 -39.56 39.04
C HIS A 40 -4.28 -39.67 40.39
N LYS A 41 -3.92 -38.51 40.95
CA LYS A 41 -3.86 -38.28 42.41
C LYS A 41 -4.80 -37.15 42.81
N ARG A 42 -5.79 -37.50 43.63
CA ARG A 42 -6.63 -36.59 44.41
C ARG A 42 -5.80 -35.99 45.55
N GLY A 43 -5.94 -34.69 45.77
CA GLY A 43 -5.42 -33.99 46.95
C GLY A 43 -6.33 -32.83 47.32
N ASN A 44 -7.20 -33.07 48.31
CA ASN A 44 -8.02 -32.04 48.96
C ASN A 44 -7.12 -31.13 49.80
N ALA A 45 -7.25 -29.81 49.65
CA ALA A 45 -6.90 -28.87 50.72
C ALA A 45 -7.80 -27.63 50.65
N ARG A 46 -8.76 -27.57 51.57
CA ARG A 46 -9.49 -26.37 51.96
C ARG A 46 -8.52 -25.37 52.58
N ARG A 47 -8.45 -24.14 52.08
CA ARG A 47 -8.24 -22.94 52.91
C ARG A 47 -9.05 -21.77 52.39
N ARG A 48 -10.01 -21.35 53.21
CA ARG A 48 -10.66 -20.04 53.18
C ARG A 48 -9.62 -18.99 53.60
N THR A 49 -9.44 -17.94 52.81
CA THR A 49 -9.26 -16.58 53.31
C THR A 49 -9.91 -15.64 52.30
N GLY A 50 -10.91 -14.88 52.76
CA GLY A 50 -11.44 -13.75 52.01
C GLY A 50 -10.65 -12.51 52.41
N VAL A 51 -10.26 -11.69 51.44
CA VAL A 51 -9.98 -10.26 51.65
C VAL A 51 -10.48 -9.49 50.43
N THR A 52 -11.22 -8.45 50.77
CA THR A 52 -11.82 -7.32 50.09
C THR A 52 -11.05 -6.77 48.87
N ILE A 53 -11.79 -6.45 47.80
CA ILE A 53 -11.32 -5.64 46.67
C ILE A 53 -11.53 -4.16 47.02
N SER A 54 -10.45 -3.37 46.98
CA SER A 54 -10.50 -1.90 46.97
C SER A 54 -9.62 -1.33 45.85
N SER A 55 -10.27 -0.45 45.08
CA SER A 55 -9.81 0.65 44.23
C SER A 55 -8.34 0.82 43.80
N MET A 56 -8.18 0.98 42.47
CA MET A 56 -7.45 2.03 41.73
C MET A 56 -6.23 2.71 42.38
N THR A 57 -5.08 2.72 41.69
CA THR A 57 -4.49 3.88 40.96
C THR A 57 -2.99 3.69 40.71
N LYS A 58 -2.49 4.44 39.70
CA LYS A 58 -1.07 4.76 39.35
C LYS A 58 -0.42 3.71 38.45
N GLY A 59 0.19 4.05 37.31
CA GLY A 59 0.93 5.26 36.97
C GLY A 59 2.33 4.80 36.60
N TRP A 60 2.66 4.75 35.32
CA TRP A 60 3.97 4.28 34.84
C TRP A 60 4.85 5.49 34.54
N ALA A 61 5.87 5.66 35.37
CA ALA A 61 7.03 6.49 35.11
C ALA A 61 8.26 5.58 34.99
N THR A 62 9.04 5.89 33.96
CA THR A 62 10.32 5.33 33.53
C THR A 62 11.37 5.23 34.64
N ARG A 63 12.18 4.16 34.63
CA ARG A 63 13.57 4.21 35.11
C ARG A 63 14.48 3.25 34.37
N LYS A 64 15.51 3.84 33.76
CA LYS A 64 16.78 3.21 33.36
C LYS A 64 17.52 2.67 34.59
N SER A 65 18.27 1.60 34.42
CA SER A 65 19.44 1.31 35.25
C SER A 65 20.50 0.61 34.40
N ALA A 66 21.62 1.31 34.22
CA ALA A 66 22.91 0.74 33.91
C ALA A 66 23.51 0.17 35.20
N GLU A 67 24.32 -0.90 35.11
CA GLU A 67 25.42 -1.12 36.04
C GLU A 67 26.45 -2.11 35.48
N THR A 68 27.69 -1.87 35.88
CA THR A 68 28.95 -2.36 35.32
C THR A 68 29.78 -2.94 36.46
N VAL A 69 30.43 -4.09 36.21
CA VAL A 69 31.69 -4.59 36.83
C VAL A 69 31.70 -4.98 38.32
N ALA A 70 32.05 -6.25 38.61
CA ALA A 70 33.36 -6.62 39.18
C ALA A 70 33.41 -8.09 39.65
N SER A 71 34.51 -8.73 39.23
CA SER A 71 35.09 -9.99 39.67
C SER A 71 35.36 -10.10 41.17
N ASN A 72 35.33 -11.32 41.72
CA ASN A 72 36.25 -11.72 42.79
C ASN A 72 36.57 -13.23 42.78
N ILE A 73 37.86 -13.50 43.00
CA ILE A 73 38.56 -14.78 43.04
C ILE A 73 38.73 -15.22 44.52
N GLY A 74 38.78 -16.53 44.75
CA GLY A 74 39.33 -17.19 45.95
C GLY A 74 38.37 -18.25 46.50
N GLY A 75 38.75 -19.48 46.86
CA GLY A 75 40.04 -20.15 46.97
C GLY A 75 39.86 -21.35 47.91
N CYS A 76 40.21 -22.55 47.42
CA CYS A 76 40.83 -23.69 48.10
C CYS A 76 40.34 -24.15 49.51
N GLN A 77 39.87 -25.41 49.65
CA GLN A 77 40.54 -26.48 50.44
C GLN A 77 39.83 -27.85 50.40
N LYS A 78 40.66 -28.89 50.59
CA LYS A 78 40.51 -30.36 50.47
C LYS A 78 39.75 -31.01 51.64
N ILE A 79 39.29 -32.28 51.43
CA ILE A 79 39.25 -33.46 52.35
C ILE A 79 38.65 -34.63 51.51
N THR A 80 39.46 -35.53 50.95
CA THR A 80 39.87 -36.90 51.39
C THR A 80 38.84 -38.04 51.27
N GLU A 81 39.27 -39.06 50.51
CA GLU A 81 39.16 -40.52 50.71
C GLU A 81 37.79 -41.24 50.58
N ASN A 82 37.66 -42.10 49.56
CA ASN A 82 37.79 -43.55 49.78
C ASN A 82 37.96 -44.37 48.48
N LYS A 83 38.81 -45.40 48.61
CA LYS A 83 39.19 -46.46 47.65
C LYS A 83 38.10 -47.53 47.49
N THR A 84 38.06 -48.17 46.32
CA THR A 84 38.30 -49.63 46.05
C THR A 84 38.07 -49.90 44.54
N GLU A 85 39.11 -50.30 43.77
CA GLU A 85 39.39 -51.68 43.26
C GLU A 85 38.27 -52.21 42.33
N SER A 86 38.48 -52.62 41.08
CA SER A 86 39.45 -53.58 40.50
C SER A 86 39.59 -53.38 38.97
N SER A 87 40.81 -53.41 38.38
CA SER A 87 41.36 -54.47 37.50
C SER A 87 40.48 -54.81 36.27
N ASP A 88 40.90 -54.68 35.00
CA ASP A 88 42.05 -55.33 34.36
C ASP A 88 42.54 -54.57 33.10
N ALA A 89 43.83 -54.73 32.82
CA ALA A 89 44.53 -54.38 31.58
C ALA A 89 45.42 -55.59 31.18
N PRO A 90 46.24 -55.52 30.12
CA PRO A 90 45.95 -55.46 28.67
C PRO A 90 46.61 -56.71 27.99
N PRO A 91 47.01 -56.78 26.68
CA PRO A 91 48.07 -55.94 26.12
C PRO A 91 47.97 -55.57 24.61
N SER A 92 48.78 -54.57 24.31
CA SER A 92 49.34 -54.12 23.02
C SER A 92 49.62 -55.19 21.95
N SER A 93 49.52 -54.81 20.68
CA SER A 93 50.63 -55.01 19.73
C SER A 93 50.56 -54.06 18.51
N ASN A 94 51.75 -53.56 18.18
CA ASN A 94 52.09 -52.83 16.97
C ASN A 94 51.90 -53.70 15.72
N HIS A 95 51.42 -53.11 14.61
CA HIS A 95 51.91 -53.47 13.29
C HIS A 95 51.87 -52.29 12.32
N SER A 96 53.06 -51.76 12.08
CA SER A 96 53.44 -51.05 10.85
C SER A 96 53.30 -51.97 9.64
N LYS A 97 52.51 -51.55 8.65
CA LYS A 97 52.65 -52.03 7.26
C LYS A 97 52.53 -50.86 6.30
N SER A 98 53.66 -50.52 5.71
CA SER A 98 53.77 -49.82 4.43
C SER A 98 53.10 -50.66 3.33
N LEU A 99 52.19 -50.06 2.56
CA LEU A 99 51.76 -50.60 1.27
C LEU A 99 51.70 -49.45 0.26
N THR A 100 52.77 -49.43 -0.53
CA THR A 100 52.87 -49.10 -1.95
C THR A 100 51.62 -48.60 -2.69
N LYS A 101 51.84 -47.50 -3.42
CA LYS A 101 51.10 -47.03 -4.61
C LYS A 101 50.62 -48.18 -5.51
N PRO A 102 49.44 -48.04 -6.12
CA PRO A 102 49.19 -48.54 -7.45
C PRO A 102 49.11 -47.37 -8.46
N ASP A 103 49.91 -47.49 -9.50
CA ASP A 103 49.85 -46.72 -10.73
C ASP A 103 48.43 -46.79 -11.34
N PHE A 104 47.87 -45.63 -11.69
CA PHE A 104 46.75 -45.54 -12.63
C PHE A 104 47.23 -44.94 -13.96
N PRO A 105 46.84 -45.53 -15.10
CA PRO A 105 47.45 -45.26 -16.39
C PRO A 105 46.97 -43.93 -16.99
N ARG A 106 47.96 -43.16 -17.48
CA ARG A 106 47.74 -42.16 -18.53
C ARG A 106 47.14 -42.86 -19.76
N SER A 107 45.90 -42.53 -20.08
CA SER A 107 45.39 -42.70 -21.44
C SER A 107 44.98 -41.33 -21.96
N ILE A 108 45.74 -40.88 -22.96
CA ILE A 108 45.43 -39.75 -23.83
C ILE A 108 44.51 -40.32 -24.92
N PRO A 109 43.29 -39.78 -25.12
CA PRO A 109 42.64 -39.88 -26.40
C PRO A 109 43.01 -38.67 -27.25
N LYS A 110 43.36 -39.01 -28.49
CA LYS A 110 43.79 -38.15 -29.58
C LYS A 110 42.81 -37.03 -29.88
N GLN A 111 43.39 -35.94 -30.40
CA GLN A 111 42.74 -34.93 -31.23
C GLN A 111 41.63 -35.53 -32.10
N VAL A 112 40.43 -34.97 -31.95
CA VAL A 112 39.41 -34.99 -32.99
C VAL A 112 39.13 -33.54 -33.32
N SER A 113 39.63 -33.12 -34.49
CA SER A 113 39.21 -31.93 -35.19
C SER A 113 37.79 -32.12 -35.70
N PHE A 114 36.85 -31.28 -35.26
CA PHE A 114 35.61 -31.04 -36.00
C PHE A 114 35.60 -29.58 -36.44
N SER A 115 35.85 -29.41 -37.73
CA SER A 115 35.47 -28.25 -38.52
C SER A 115 34.01 -28.41 -38.90
N ASP A 116 33.14 -27.56 -38.37
CA ASP A 116 31.79 -27.38 -38.92
C ASP A 116 31.76 -26.08 -39.75
N PRO A 117 31.55 -26.19 -41.07
CA PRO A 117 30.97 -25.13 -41.88
C PRO A 117 29.44 -25.22 -41.81
N ILE A 118 28.75 -24.21 -42.37
CA ILE A 118 27.30 -24.13 -42.65
C ILE A 118 26.55 -23.19 -41.68
N PHE A 119 26.57 -21.91 -42.04
CA PHE A 119 25.52 -20.95 -41.75
C PHE A 119 25.37 -20.07 -43.00
N ASP A 120 24.68 -20.60 -44.01
CA ASP A 120 24.10 -19.90 -45.15
C ASP A 120 23.10 -20.87 -45.83
N ASP A 121 21.99 -20.33 -46.35
CA ASP A 121 20.88 -20.98 -47.09
C ASP A 121 19.56 -21.22 -46.33
N ILE A 122 18.79 -20.14 -46.04
CA ILE A 122 17.34 -20.07 -46.37
C ILE A 122 16.99 -18.60 -46.72
N VAL A 123 17.41 -18.14 -47.89
CA VAL A 123 16.77 -17.04 -48.63
C VAL A 123 16.75 -17.47 -50.10
N GLU A 124 15.59 -17.31 -50.75
CA GLU A 124 15.27 -17.63 -52.16
C GLU A 124 14.65 -19.01 -52.46
N ALA A 125 13.36 -19.12 -52.15
CA ALA A 125 12.42 -19.82 -53.04
C ALA A 125 11.03 -19.20 -52.92
N LYS A 126 10.70 -18.24 -53.80
CA LYS A 126 9.36 -18.08 -54.42
C LYS A 126 9.30 -16.81 -55.28
N MET A 127 9.49 -16.98 -56.57
CA MET A 127 8.82 -16.16 -57.59
C MET A 127 8.26 -17.05 -58.69
N LYS A 128 7.03 -16.71 -59.12
CA LYS A 128 6.25 -17.20 -60.28
C LYS A 128 5.43 -18.48 -60.00
N ASN A 129 4.14 -18.60 -60.33
CA ASN A 129 3.31 -17.88 -61.32
C ASN A 129 1.80 -18.19 -61.14
N CYS A 130 0.98 -17.39 -61.85
CA CYS A 130 -0.38 -17.64 -62.39
C CYS A 130 -1.63 -17.15 -61.63
N ASP A 131 -2.17 -16.04 -62.15
CA ASP A 131 -3.49 -15.89 -62.80
C ASP A 131 -4.74 -16.55 -62.20
N SER A 132 -5.69 -15.71 -61.74
CA SER A 132 -7.06 -15.66 -62.27
C SER A 132 -7.94 -14.62 -61.55
N GLN A 133 -8.75 -13.91 -62.32
CA GLN A 133 -9.80 -12.98 -61.89
C GLN A 133 -11.17 -13.69 -61.71
N PRO A 134 -12.21 -13.04 -61.14
CA PRO A 134 -13.12 -13.62 -60.14
C PRO A 134 -14.52 -13.96 -60.68
N PRO A 135 -15.41 -14.57 -59.86
CA PRO A 135 -16.84 -14.54 -60.12
C PRO A 135 -17.59 -13.51 -59.25
N ARG A 136 -18.62 -12.96 -59.89
CA ARG A 136 -19.65 -12.02 -59.42
C ARG A 136 -20.44 -12.55 -58.22
N MET A 137 -20.93 -11.63 -57.37
CA MET A 137 -22.07 -11.84 -56.48
C MET A 137 -23.24 -10.96 -56.90
N ASP A 138 -24.43 -11.57 -56.96
CA ASP A 138 -25.73 -10.97 -57.24
C ASP A 138 -26.41 -10.41 -55.96
N LEU A 139 -27.48 -9.65 -56.20
CA LEU A 139 -28.24 -8.76 -55.31
C LEU A 139 -29.38 -9.44 -54.49
N ILE A 140 -29.58 -8.95 -53.24
CA ILE A 140 -30.86 -8.74 -52.46
C ILE A 140 -31.57 -10.00 -51.86
N PRO A 141 -32.37 -10.00 -50.74
CA PRO A 141 -33.02 -8.93 -49.91
C PRO A 141 -32.87 -9.01 -48.35
N PRO A 142 -33.53 -8.11 -47.56
CA PRO A 142 -33.26 -7.89 -46.13
C PRO A 142 -34.15 -8.73 -45.20
N ILE A 143 -33.62 -9.05 -44.00
CA ILE A 143 -34.40 -9.62 -42.89
C ILE A 143 -33.94 -8.98 -41.57
N GLU A 144 -34.91 -8.41 -40.84
CA GLU A 144 -34.83 -7.96 -39.45
C GLU A 144 -34.68 -9.14 -38.48
N TRP A 145 -34.00 -8.92 -37.35
CA TRP A 145 -34.43 -9.17 -35.95
C TRP A 145 -33.24 -9.41 -35.00
N ASP A 146 -33.35 -8.70 -33.88
CA ASP A 146 -32.70 -8.74 -32.57
C ASP A 146 -31.81 -9.92 -32.13
N SER A 147 -30.91 -9.54 -31.20
CA SER A 147 -30.39 -10.28 -30.04
C SER A 147 -28.98 -10.94 -30.10
N VAL A 148 -28.07 -10.32 -29.35
CA VAL A 148 -26.97 -10.87 -28.52
C VAL A 148 -25.94 -11.81 -29.19
N LYS A 149 -24.74 -11.28 -29.46
CA LYS A 149 -23.40 -11.69 -28.93
C LYS A 149 -22.31 -11.06 -29.82
N GLY A 150 -21.58 -10.10 -29.27
CA GLY A 150 -20.44 -9.46 -29.94
C GLY A 150 -19.26 -10.41 -30.08
N VAL A 151 -19.01 -10.85 -31.31
CA VAL A 151 -17.72 -11.41 -31.77
C VAL A 151 -17.00 -10.27 -32.49
N CYS A 152 -15.74 -10.00 -32.13
CA CYS A 152 -14.91 -9.00 -32.80
C CYS A 152 -14.66 -9.38 -34.28
N PRO A 153 -14.77 -8.44 -35.24
CA PRO A 153 -14.33 -8.67 -36.61
C PRO A 153 -12.79 -8.59 -36.71
N PRO A 154 -12.18 -9.21 -37.73
CA PRO A 154 -10.72 -9.25 -37.92
C PRO A 154 -10.17 -7.89 -38.37
N ALA A 155 -8.95 -7.60 -37.93
CA ALA A 155 -8.21 -6.38 -38.23
C ALA A 155 -7.94 -6.21 -39.72
N ALA A 156 -8.57 -5.20 -40.32
CA ALA A 156 -8.15 -4.59 -41.57
C ALA A 156 -7.91 -3.10 -41.31
N ASP A 157 -6.70 -2.66 -41.67
CA ASP A 157 -6.22 -1.28 -41.79
C ASP A 157 -6.62 -0.29 -40.69
N VAL A 158 -5.98 -0.41 -39.53
CA VAL A 158 -5.89 0.70 -38.57
C VAL A 158 -4.92 1.73 -39.15
N GLU A 159 -5.44 2.87 -39.60
CA GLU A 159 -4.63 4.06 -39.93
C GLU A 159 -3.71 4.37 -38.74
N ARG A 160 -2.40 4.44 -38.99
CA ARG A 160 -1.42 4.76 -37.95
C ARG A 160 -1.67 6.18 -37.45
N ASP A 161 -1.85 6.33 -36.14
CA ASP A 161 -1.96 7.62 -35.47
C ASP A 161 -0.70 8.49 -35.77
N PRO A 162 -0.86 9.69 -36.34
CA PRO A 162 0.26 10.58 -36.71
C PRO A 162 1.18 10.94 -35.54
N ARG A 163 0.71 10.81 -34.29
CA ARG A 163 1.53 10.99 -33.08
C ARG A 163 2.65 9.94 -32.97
N TRP A 164 2.46 8.74 -33.49
CA TRP A 164 3.52 7.71 -33.55
C TRP A 164 4.64 8.09 -34.50
N GLU A 165 4.34 8.83 -35.57
CA GLU A 165 5.37 9.30 -36.50
C GLU A 165 6.24 10.39 -35.87
N ILE A 166 5.65 11.29 -35.07
CA ILE A 166 6.42 12.26 -34.27
C ILE A 166 7.32 11.56 -33.27
N TYR A 167 6.81 10.53 -32.59
CA TYR A 167 7.61 9.74 -31.65
C TYR A 167 8.79 9.05 -32.35
N ASP A 168 8.57 8.46 -33.53
CA ASP A 168 9.64 7.82 -34.30
C ASP A 168 10.68 8.83 -34.82
N ILE A 169 10.25 10.04 -35.20
CA ILE A 169 11.15 11.16 -35.54
C ILE A 169 12.01 11.54 -34.33
N PHE A 170 11.41 11.72 -33.14
CA PHE A 170 12.17 11.99 -31.91
C PHE A 170 13.14 10.88 -31.57
N ARG A 171 12.73 9.62 -31.70
CA ARG A 171 13.58 8.45 -31.44
C ARG A 171 14.78 8.42 -32.37
N LYS A 172 14.60 8.72 -33.66
CA LYS A 172 15.68 8.78 -34.65
C LYS A 172 16.63 9.95 -34.38
N LEU A 173 16.11 11.12 -34.02
CA LEU A 173 16.90 12.30 -33.62
C LEU A 173 17.67 12.11 -32.29
N ARG A 174 17.22 11.18 -31.42
CA ARG A 174 17.89 10.88 -30.15
C ARG A 174 19.01 9.85 -30.29
N LYS A 175 18.95 9.00 -31.33
CA LYS A 175 19.96 7.98 -31.63
C LYS A 175 21.17 8.52 -32.38
N THR A 176 21.08 9.73 -32.91
CA THR A 176 22.25 10.44 -33.43
C THR A 176 23.00 10.99 -32.22
N ASP A 177 23.96 10.20 -31.72
CA ASP A 177 24.95 10.68 -30.76
C ASP A 177 25.54 11.97 -31.32
N GLY A 178 25.57 13.04 -30.52
CA GLY A 178 25.84 14.42 -30.96
C GLY A 178 27.17 14.67 -31.68
N ASN A 179 27.93 13.63 -32.01
CA ASN A 179 29.19 13.63 -32.75
C ASN A 179 29.08 13.13 -34.20
N THR A 180 27.94 12.60 -34.66
CA THR A 180 27.78 12.15 -36.06
C THR A 180 26.67 12.95 -36.76
N PRO A 181 27.00 13.86 -37.69
CA PRO A 181 25.99 14.62 -38.41
C PRO A 181 25.11 13.70 -39.26
N LEU A 182 23.79 13.90 -39.21
CA LEU A 182 22.86 13.24 -40.14
C LEU A 182 23.25 13.59 -41.58
N ASN A 183 23.26 12.59 -42.46
CA ASN A 183 23.42 12.84 -43.89
C ASN A 183 22.17 13.55 -44.46
N ASP A 184 22.35 14.25 -45.58
CA ASP A 184 21.29 15.09 -46.18
C ASP A 184 20.06 14.28 -46.59
N GLU A 185 20.23 13.01 -46.96
CA GLU A 185 19.12 12.10 -47.29
C GLU A 185 18.25 11.81 -46.05
N SER A 186 18.87 11.55 -44.89
CA SER A 186 18.15 11.29 -43.64
C SER A 186 17.44 12.54 -43.12
N LYS A 187 18.08 13.72 -43.27
CA LYS A 187 17.46 15.01 -42.97
C LYS A 187 16.24 15.26 -43.86
N SER A 188 16.37 15.05 -45.18
CA SER A 188 15.25 15.21 -46.12
C SER A 188 14.09 14.27 -45.82
N LYS A 189 14.37 13.02 -45.42
CA LYS A 189 13.32 12.06 -45.02
C LYS A 189 12.61 12.49 -43.74
N LEU A 190 13.34 12.94 -42.72
CA LEU A 190 12.74 13.41 -41.46
C LEU A 190 11.92 14.69 -41.66
N SER A 191 12.41 15.65 -42.45
CA SER A 191 11.66 16.86 -42.79
C SER A 191 10.40 16.56 -43.60
N GLY A 192 10.45 15.61 -44.55
CA GLY A 192 9.28 15.15 -45.30
C GLY A 192 8.22 14.48 -44.42
N SER A 193 8.64 13.62 -43.48
CA SER A 193 7.73 13.01 -42.50
C SER A 193 7.10 14.06 -41.58
N LEU A 194 7.86 15.06 -41.13
CA LEU A 194 7.34 16.15 -40.30
C LEU A 194 6.32 17.02 -41.05
N LEU A 195 6.58 17.35 -42.33
CA LEU A 195 5.65 18.09 -43.19
C LEU A 195 4.34 17.34 -43.41
N ARG A 196 4.41 16.01 -43.59
CA ARG A 196 3.21 15.17 -43.70
C ARG A 196 2.37 15.24 -42.43
N VAL A 197 2.98 15.00 -41.27
CA VAL A 197 2.27 15.06 -39.97
C VAL A 197 1.68 16.45 -39.72
N ALA A 198 2.41 17.52 -40.08
CA ALA A 198 1.92 18.89 -39.94
C ALA A 198 0.70 19.17 -40.85
N SER A 199 0.64 18.56 -42.03
CA SER A 199 -0.49 18.73 -42.97
C SER A 199 -1.76 17.99 -42.56
N GLU A 200 -1.64 16.95 -41.71
CA GLU A 200 -2.77 16.12 -41.26
C GLU A 200 -3.55 16.74 -40.08
N GLY A 201 -3.09 17.86 -39.50
CA GLY A 201 -3.84 18.68 -38.55
C GLY A 201 -4.17 18.02 -37.20
N SER A 202 -3.67 16.82 -36.93
CA SER A 202 -4.03 15.97 -35.78
C SER A 202 -3.06 16.06 -34.60
N VAL A 203 -2.00 16.87 -34.70
CA VAL A 203 -0.98 17.03 -33.65
C VAL A 203 -0.78 18.49 -33.28
N GLU A 204 -0.63 18.78 -31.99
CA GLU A 204 -0.42 20.13 -31.47
C GLU A 204 0.81 20.82 -32.09
N ASN A 205 0.62 22.05 -32.57
CA ASN A 205 1.66 22.86 -33.22
C ASN A 205 2.96 22.97 -32.39
N ARG A 206 2.87 22.96 -31.05
CA ARG A 206 4.05 23.02 -30.15
C ARG A 206 4.99 21.82 -30.31
N GLN A 207 4.46 20.63 -30.56
CA GLN A 207 5.28 19.42 -30.74
C GLN A 207 6.00 19.46 -32.09
N ILE A 208 5.31 19.92 -33.13
CA ILE A 208 5.88 20.12 -34.48
C ILE A 208 6.97 21.20 -34.45
N GLU A 209 6.72 22.33 -33.78
CA GLU A 209 7.69 23.43 -33.61
C GLU A 209 8.95 22.98 -32.86
N SER A 210 8.81 22.13 -31.84
CA SER A 210 9.94 21.58 -31.07
C SER A 210 10.85 20.71 -31.94
N VAL A 211 10.26 19.84 -32.78
CA VAL A 211 11.02 19.01 -33.74
C VAL A 211 11.67 19.86 -34.82
N ALA A 212 10.94 20.84 -35.38
CA ALA A 212 11.45 21.74 -36.41
C ALA A 212 12.64 22.58 -35.93
N ARG A 213 12.57 23.09 -34.69
CA ARG A 213 13.66 23.84 -34.06
C ARG A 213 14.92 22.98 -33.92
N ARG A 214 14.77 21.73 -33.52
CA ARG A 214 15.90 20.81 -33.34
C ARG A 214 16.54 20.36 -34.65
N LEU A 215 15.73 20.19 -35.71
CA LEU A 215 16.24 19.98 -37.07
C LEU A 215 17.03 21.22 -37.56
N SER A 216 16.53 22.43 -37.27
CA SER A 216 17.19 23.69 -37.63
C SER A 216 18.51 23.90 -36.88
N ASP A 217 18.59 23.49 -35.61
CA ASP A 217 19.83 23.58 -34.82
C ASP A 217 20.93 22.65 -35.34
N LEU A 218 20.57 21.55 -36.01
CA LEU A 218 21.53 20.65 -36.69
C LEU A 218 22.06 21.21 -38.03
N GLU A 219 21.52 22.34 -38.51
CA GLU A 219 21.97 23.01 -39.74
C GLU A 219 23.00 24.11 -39.50
N LYS A 220 23.26 24.50 -38.24
CA LYS A 220 24.21 25.56 -37.92
C LYS A 220 25.65 25.00 -37.98
N PRO A 221 26.55 25.56 -38.81
CA PRO A 221 27.95 25.13 -38.83
C PRO A 221 28.65 25.53 -37.52
N GLU A 222 29.37 24.59 -36.90
CA GLU A 222 30.16 24.85 -35.69
C GLU A 222 31.27 25.88 -35.97
N THR A 223 31.15 27.08 -35.40
CA THR A 223 32.26 28.01 -35.30
C THR A 223 33.18 27.58 -34.16
N LYS A 224 34.39 27.13 -34.49
CA LYS A 224 35.47 26.83 -33.53
C LYS A 224 35.73 28.03 -32.59
N ARG A 225 35.58 27.83 -31.28
CA ARG A 225 36.10 28.75 -30.26
C ARG A 225 37.49 28.29 -29.86
N ASP A 226 38.49 29.08 -30.23
CA ASP A 226 39.83 29.01 -29.63
C ASP A 226 39.77 29.56 -28.20
N VAL A 227 40.22 28.77 -27.23
CA VAL A 227 40.42 29.19 -25.84
C VAL A 227 41.91 29.40 -25.64
N SER A 228 42.36 30.65 -25.68
CA SER A 228 43.68 31.03 -25.15
C SER A 228 43.55 31.35 -23.66
N VAL A 229 44.34 30.64 -22.86
CA VAL A 229 44.62 30.95 -21.45
C VAL A 229 45.60 32.13 -21.43
N ASP A 230 45.23 33.27 -20.85
CA ASP A 230 46.16 34.10 -20.06
C ASP A 230 45.52 35.27 -19.29
N MET A 231 46.08 35.47 -18.09
CA MET A 231 46.16 36.67 -17.24
C MET A 231 44.96 37.15 -16.38
N LEU A 232 45.06 36.79 -15.10
CA LEU A 232 44.76 37.63 -13.93
C LEU A 232 45.55 38.95 -13.99
N LYS A 233 44.87 40.10 -13.89
CA LYS A 233 45.24 41.28 -13.06
C LYS A 233 44.10 42.30 -13.09
N GLY A 234 43.74 42.81 -11.91
CA GLY A 234 42.47 43.47 -11.64
C GLY A 234 42.40 44.96 -11.94
N THR A 235 41.29 45.57 -11.52
CA THR A 235 41.22 46.97 -11.06
C THR A 235 39.90 47.22 -10.34
N SER A 236 40.04 47.83 -9.18
CA SER A 236 39.06 48.44 -8.27
C SER A 236 38.36 49.69 -8.85
N ILE A 237 37.09 49.93 -8.52
CA ILE A 237 36.40 51.25 -8.56
C ILE A 237 35.29 51.23 -7.46
N PRO A 238 34.79 52.36 -6.90
CA PRO A 238 35.18 52.82 -5.56
C PRO A 238 34.01 53.15 -4.62
N PHE A 239 34.40 53.43 -3.37
CA PHE A 239 33.60 54.03 -2.30
C PHE A 239 33.22 55.50 -2.63
N THR A 240 32.00 55.92 -2.29
CA THR A 240 31.71 57.31 -1.92
C THR A 240 30.95 57.35 -0.60
N SER A 241 31.51 58.16 0.30
CA SER A 241 31.09 58.51 1.64
C SER A 241 30.02 59.60 1.63
N PHE A 242 29.09 59.57 2.59
CA PHE A 242 28.63 60.79 3.27
C PHE A 242 28.29 60.45 4.73
N ASN A 243 28.78 61.30 5.62
CA ASN A 243 28.73 61.22 7.08
C ASN A 243 27.65 62.16 7.63
N ASP A 244 27.21 61.82 8.85
CA ASP A 244 26.82 62.68 9.98
C ASP A 244 25.53 63.55 9.87
N ASP A 245 24.53 63.29 10.72
CA ASP A 245 24.50 63.72 12.14
C ASP A 245 23.08 63.99 12.70
N SER A 246 22.96 63.81 14.02
CA SER A 246 21.99 64.39 14.98
C SER A 246 20.69 63.64 15.38
N MET A 247 20.77 63.08 16.59
CA MET A 247 19.90 63.27 17.78
C MET A 247 18.36 63.35 17.65
N VAL A 248 17.63 62.56 18.44
CA VAL A 248 17.01 62.95 19.73
C VAL A 248 16.34 61.73 20.38
N ALA A 249 16.45 61.67 21.70
CA ALA A 249 16.00 60.62 22.62
C ALA A 249 14.48 60.42 22.71
N ASN A 250 14.05 59.21 23.10
CA ASN A 250 13.12 59.05 24.22
C ASN A 250 13.20 57.64 24.83
N GLU A 251 13.50 57.63 26.12
CA GLU A 251 13.40 56.48 27.03
C GLU A 251 11.93 56.25 27.43
N ASN A 252 11.49 55.00 27.57
CA ASN A 252 11.17 54.40 28.87
C ASN A 252 10.50 53.01 28.81
N LEU A 253 11.03 52.12 29.66
CA LEU A 253 10.41 51.01 30.40
C LEU A 253 9.46 50.03 29.66
N SER A 254 9.82 48.74 29.63
CA SER A 254 9.56 47.83 30.77
C SER A 254 10.19 46.46 30.53
N THR A 255 10.77 45.92 31.59
CA THR A 255 11.50 44.66 31.69
C THR A 255 10.57 43.45 31.74
N HIS A 256 10.75 42.50 30.82
CA HIS A 256 10.51 41.08 31.09
C HIS A 256 11.60 40.26 30.40
N LYS A 257 12.42 39.59 31.21
CA LYS A 257 13.38 38.57 30.79
C LYS A 257 12.64 37.24 30.83
N ASP A 258 12.55 36.57 29.68
CA ASP A 258 12.45 35.12 29.61
C ASP A 258 13.38 34.68 28.47
N ASP A 259 14.19 33.68 28.76
CA ASP A 259 15.23 33.14 27.89
C ASP A 259 14.61 32.41 26.68
N GLU A 260 14.85 32.93 25.47
CA GLU A 260 14.62 32.19 24.22
C GLU A 260 15.96 31.82 23.57
N ASP A 261 16.14 30.51 23.38
CA ASP A 261 17.20 29.91 22.58
C ASP A 261 17.04 30.34 21.11
N SER A 262 17.91 31.25 20.68
CA SER A 262 18.03 31.69 19.30
C SER A 262 18.62 30.58 18.42
N ILE A 263 17.77 29.80 17.77
CA ILE A 263 18.13 29.02 16.58
C ILE A 263 18.15 30.00 15.41
N SER A 264 19.36 30.37 14.97
CA SER A 264 19.56 31.18 13.77
C SER A 264 19.03 30.45 12.54
N SER A 265 18.06 31.06 11.86
CA SER A 265 17.57 30.69 10.55
C SER A 265 18.67 30.88 9.50
N GLU A 266 19.32 29.79 9.09
CA GLU A 266 20.08 29.78 7.83
C GLU A 266 19.10 29.82 6.66
N GLU A 267 19.19 30.89 5.87
CA GLU A 267 18.50 31.07 4.61
C GLU A 267 18.72 29.86 3.68
N SER A 268 17.60 29.27 3.25
CA SER A 268 17.54 28.16 2.32
C SER A 268 18.07 28.58 0.94
N LYS A 269 19.33 28.26 0.65
CA LYS A 269 19.80 28.16 -0.72
C LYS A 269 19.11 26.96 -1.37
N GLU A 270 18.39 27.21 -2.46
CA GLU A 270 17.79 26.18 -3.32
C GLU A 270 18.90 25.26 -3.84
N ASN A 271 18.99 24.06 -3.29
CA ASN A 271 19.95 23.05 -3.72
C ASN A 271 19.37 22.26 -4.90
N ASN A 272 19.82 22.60 -6.11
CA ASN A 272 19.68 21.71 -7.27
C ASN A 272 20.52 20.45 -7.03
N TRP A 273 19.87 19.31 -6.82
CA TRP A 273 20.53 18.00 -6.66
C TRP A 273 20.83 17.36 -8.02
N SER A 274 22.05 16.83 -8.19
CA SER A 274 22.44 15.97 -9.31
C SER A 274 22.56 14.51 -8.89
N THR A 275 22.50 13.58 -9.84
CA THR A 275 22.73 12.14 -9.61
C THR A 275 24.11 11.84 -9.01
N ASN A 276 25.11 12.68 -9.30
CA ASN A 276 26.44 12.56 -8.69
C ASN A 276 26.42 12.90 -7.21
N ASP A 277 25.52 13.81 -6.78
CA ASP A 277 25.36 14.16 -5.37
C ASP A 277 24.79 13.01 -4.56
N PHE A 278 24.05 12.06 -5.17
CA PHE A 278 23.60 10.81 -4.54
C PHE A 278 24.74 9.81 -4.31
N TYR A 279 25.71 9.70 -5.23
CA TYR A 279 26.90 8.84 -5.06
C TYR A 279 27.92 9.42 -4.09
N ALA A 280 28.21 10.72 -4.20
CA ALA A 280 29.03 11.44 -3.21
C ALA A 280 28.40 11.45 -1.81
N SER A 281 27.12 11.05 -1.75
CA SER A 281 26.27 11.07 -0.58
C SER A 281 26.29 9.77 0.23
N LEU A 282 26.55 8.65 -0.43
CA LEU A 282 26.64 7.35 0.23
C LEU A 282 27.95 7.34 1.05
N PRO A 283 27.97 6.69 2.22
CA PRO A 283 29.15 6.71 3.08
C PRO A 283 30.36 6.21 2.29
N ASN A 284 31.39 7.05 2.17
CA ASN A 284 32.75 6.55 2.02
C ASN A 284 32.98 5.65 3.23
N LEU A 285 32.92 4.33 3.03
CA LEU A 285 33.39 3.32 3.97
C LEU A 285 34.93 3.38 4.02
N GLU A 286 35.50 4.57 4.20
CA GLU A 286 36.93 4.74 4.47
C GLU A 286 37.14 4.61 5.97
N SER A 287 37.81 3.52 6.35
CA SER A 287 38.37 3.35 7.70
C SER A 287 39.28 4.55 8.05
N PRO A 288 39.28 5.10 9.28
CA PRO A 288 40.00 6.33 9.63
C PRO A 288 41.55 6.25 9.61
N ASN A 289 42.16 5.26 8.97
CA ASN A 289 43.62 5.08 8.97
C ASN A 289 44.12 4.43 7.68
N SER A 290 44.32 5.17 6.59
CA SER A 290 45.13 4.64 5.47
C SER A 290 45.73 5.68 4.52
N GLU A 291 46.61 6.55 5.04
CA GLU A 291 47.59 7.27 4.19
C GLU A 291 48.81 6.40 3.81
N ARG A 292 48.60 5.09 3.57
CA ARG A 292 49.67 4.12 3.23
C ARG A 292 49.49 3.54 1.84
N LYS A 293 50.28 4.11 0.91
CA LYS A 293 50.85 3.50 -0.31
C LYS A 293 50.01 2.41 -0.99
N ARG A 294 49.30 2.82 -2.04
CA ARG A 294 48.72 2.00 -3.12
C ARG A 294 49.71 0.95 -3.62
N LYS A 295 49.62 -0.26 -3.08
CA LYS A 295 50.02 -1.51 -3.75
C LYS A 295 48.72 -2.26 -4.07
N ASN A 296 48.64 -2.76 -5.30
CA ASN A 296 47.51 -3.44 -5.93
C ASN A 296 46.94 -4.63 -5.12
N ASN A 297 46.17 -4.36 -4.07
CA ASN A 297 45.17 -5.30 -3.57
C ASN A 297 43.80 -4.72 -3.93
N ASN A 298 43.12 -5.39 -4.86
CA ASN A 298 41.79 -5.07 -5.35
C ASN A 298 40.67 -5.40 -4.33
N ASP A 299 41.02 -5.61 -3.06
CA ASP A 299 40.12 -6.00 -1.97
C ASP A 299 39.46 -4.79 -1.30
N ASN A 300 39.23 -3.71 -2.05
CA ASN A 300 38.51 -2.57 -1.51
C ASN A 300 37.05 -2.96 -1.28
N ALA A 301 36.53 -2.58 -0.11
CA ALA A 301 35.12 -2.71 0.20
C ALA A 301 34.30 -2.00 -0.88
N SER A 302 33.30 -2.70 -1.42
CA SER A 302 32.47 -2.23 -2.53
C SER A 302 31.04 -2.70 -2.29
N PHE A 303 30.06 -1.99 -2.84
CA PHE A 303 28.67 -2.41 -2.77
C PHE A 303 27.89 -2.07 -4.03
N PHE A 304 26.75 -2.74 -4.21
CA PHE A 304 25.71 -2.38 -5.17
C PHE A 304 24.35 -2.46 -4.47
N THR A 305 23.36 -1.75 -4.99
CA THR A 305 21.98 -1.81 -4.48
C THR A 305 21.03 -2.13 -5.61
N VAL A 306 20.01 -2.92 -5.30
CA VAL A 306 18.94 -3.29 -6.21
C VAL A 306 17.64 -2.77 -5.62
N TRP A 307 16.84 -2.11 -6.43
CA TRP A 307 15.58 -1.49 -6.04
C TRP A 307 14.45 -2.02 -6.91
N ARG A 308 13.25 -2.12 -6.33
CA ARG A 308 12.04 -2.39 -7.10
C ARG A 308 11.75 -1.25 -8.07
N PRO A 309 10.96 -1.48 -9.13
CA PRO A 309 10.78 -0.48 -10.17
C PRO A 309 9.91 0.69 -9.67
N THR A 310 10.50 1.88 -9.62
CA THR A 310 9.81 3.16 -9.40
C THR A 310 9.65 3.89 -10.74
N SER A 311 8.50 4.53 -10.99
CA SER A 311 8.27 5.24 -12.25
C SER A 311 9.15 6.49 -12.36
N ALA A 312 9.59 6.84 -13.57
CA ALA A 312 10.41 8.03 -13.80
C ALA A 312 9.75 9.31 -13.26
N ASP A 313 8.42 9.44 -13.39
CA ASP A 313 7.68 10.59 -12.87
C ASP A 313 7.67 10.64 -11.33
N ALA A 314 7.55 9.49 -10.64
CA ALA A 314 7.65 9.45 -9.19
C ALA A 314 9.06 9.84 -8.73
N ILE A 315 10.10 9.32 -9.40
CA ILE A 315 11.50 9.69 -9.15
C ILE A 315 11.67 11.21 -9.31
N HIS A 316 11.20 11.78 -10.41
CA HIS A 316 11.28 13.20 -10.68
C HIS A 316 10.55 14.03 -9.61
N ASN A 317 9.33 13.65 -9.25
CA ASN A 317 8.55 14.34 -8.20
C ASN A 317 9.24 14.28 -6.83
N LEU A 318 9.92 13.18 -6.49
CA LEU A 318 10.70 13.07 -5.27
C LEU A 318 11.97 13.92 -5.30
N MET A 319 12.72 13.90 -6.41
CA MET A 319 13.98 14.63 -6.56
C MET A 319 13.76 16.16 -6.60
N ASP A 320 12.67 16.60 -7.22
CA ASP A 320 12.27 18.02 -7.22
C ASP A 320 11.67 18.48 -5.88
N GLY A 321 11.46 17.56 -4.92
CA GLY A 321 10.80 17.85 -3.65
C GLY A 321 9.32 18.24 -3.78
N LYS A 322 8.70 17.99 -4.94
CA LYS A 322 7.27 18.18 -5.24
C LYS A 322 6.39 17.16 -4.53
N ALA A 323 6.92 15.96 -4.33
CA ALA A 323 6.29 14.88 -3.59
C ALA A 323 7.15 14.40 -2.42
N VAL A 324 6.55 13.59 -1.58
CA VAL A 324 7.23 12.79 -0.57
C VAL A 324 6.94 11.31 -0.77
N GLY A 325 7.88 10.42 -0.46
CA GLY A 325 7.70 8.99 -0.66
C GLY A 325 6.64 8.41 0.29
N LYS A 326 6.04 7.29 -0.09
CA LYS A 326 4.93 6.63 0.60
C LYS A 326 5.41 5.92 1.87
N ALA A 327 4.89 6.28 3.05
CA ALA A 327 5.14 5.48 4.26
C ALA A 327 4.23 4.25 4.32
N LEU A 328 4.59 3.29 5.17
CA LEU A 328 3.90 1.99 5.29
C LEU A 328 2.40 2.09 5.61
N ASN A 329 1.95 3.21 6.17
CA ASN A 329 0.55 3.47 6.50
C ASN A 329 -0.29 3.88 5.28
N VAL A 330 0.29 4.50 4.26
CA VAL A 330 -0.42 4.84 3.01
C VAL A 330 -0.33 3.66 2.07
N LYS A 331 -1.49 3.20 1.60
CA LYS A 331 -1.57 2.12 0.61
C LYS A 331 -2.06 2.68 -0.72
N GLY A 332 -2.13 1.82 -1.73
CA GLY A 332 -2.41 2.24 -3.08
C GLY A 332 -1.14 2.52 -3.86
N LYS A 333 -1.36 2.76 -5.16
CA LYS A 333 -0.30 2.76 -6.15
C LYS A 333 -0.32 4.07 -6.93
N SER A 334 0.85 4.58 -7.28
CA SER A 334 0.97 5.85 -8.02
C SER A 334 0.35 5.77 -9.41
N ALA A 335 -0.26 6.84 -9.88
CA ALA A 335 -0.74 6.92 -11.26
C ALA A 335 0.41 6.67 -12.25
N LYS A 336 0.12 5.93 -13.32
CA LYS A 336 1.10 5.52 -14.34
C LYS A 336 1.19 6.46 -15.53
N CYS A 337 0.19 7.32 -15.70
CA CYS A 337 0.05 8.23 -16.82
C CYS A 337 -0.78 9.45 -16.40
N GLY A 338 -1.04 10.34 -17.37
CA GLY A 338 -1.84 11.54 -17.15
C GLY A 338 -1.10 12.59 -16.33
N ARG A 339 -1.80 13.68 -16.00
CA ARG A 339 -1.23 14.80 -15.25
C ARG A 339 -0.90 14.47 -13.80
N LEU A 340 -1.44 13.36 -13.29
CA LEU A 340 -1.21 12.89 -11.92
C LEU A 340 -0.10 11.82 -11.85
N SER A 341 0.57 11.51 -12.97
CA SER A 341 1.60 10.48 -13.04
C SER A 341 2.67 10.66 -11.95
N GLY A 342 3.03 9.55 -11.30
CA GLY A 342 4.00 9.54 -10.20
C GLY A 342 3.43 9.90 -8.82
N TYR A 343 2.23 10.49 -8.72
CA TYR A 343 1.55 10.71 -7.44
C TYR A 343 0.60 9.57 -7.09
N VAL A 344 0.26 9.41 -5.82
CA VAL A 344 -0.76 8.45 -5.35
C VAL A 344 -2.13 9.13 -5.31
N PRO A 345 -3.09 8.77 -6.19
CA PRO A 345 -4.44 9.32 -6.12
C PRO A 345 -5.11 8.93 -4.80
N TYR A 346 -5.85 9.84 -4.19
CA TYR A 346 -6.68 9.51 -3.03
C TYR A 346 -7.83 8.59 -3.44
N VAL A 347 -8.54 8.96 -4.52
CA VAL A 347 -9.66 8.20 -5.06
C VAL A 347 -9.15 7.08 -5.98
N GLN A 348 -9.20 5.87 -5.44
CA GLN A 348 -8.73 4.64 -6.08
C GLN A 348 -9.86 3.87 -6.80
N ILE A 349 -11.07 4.43 -6.86
CA ILE A 349 -12.20 3.90 -7.63
C ILE A 349 -12.54 4.82 -8.78
N HIS A 350 -12.87 4.27 -9.95
CA HIS A 350 -13.31 5.05 -11.10
C HIS A 350 -14.56 4.48 -11.79
N GLU A 351 -15.08 3.35 -11.30
CA GLU A 351 -16.38 2.83 -11.72
C GLU A 351 -17.42 3.16 -10.65
N ASP A 352 -18.55 3.76 -11.05
CA ASP A 352 -19.58 4.20 -10.10
C ASP A 352 -20.17 3.04 -9.27
N ASN A 353 -20.24 1.84 -9.85
CA ASN A 353 -20.69 0.63 -9.14
C ASN A 353 -19.74 0.22 -8.01
N HIS A 354 -18.46 0.59 -8.09
CA HIS A 354 -17.46 0.27 -7.07
C HIS A 354 -17.59 1.12 -5.79
N LYS A 355 -18.35 2.23 -5.83
CA LYS A 355 -18.74 2.98 -4.60
C LYS A 355 -19.39 2.06 -3.56
N LYS A 356 -20.22 1.11 -4.01
CA LYS A 356 -20.94 0.13 -3.15
C LYS A 356 -20.05 -0.95 -2.54
N LEU A 357 -18.83 -1.14 -3.08
CA LEU A 357 -17.87 -2.12 -2.58
C LEU A 357 -16.96 -1.53 -1.49
N CYS A 358 -16.94 -0.21 -1.35
CA CYS A 358 -16.20 0.47 -0.31
C CYS A 358 -16.93 0.37 1.05
N CYS A 359 -16.18 0.47 2.14
CA CYS A 359 -16.73 0.51 3.48
C CYS A 359 -17.56 1.78 3.69
N THR A 360 -18.65 1.66 4.46
CA THR A 360 -19.44 2.82 4.90
C THR A 360 -18.56 3.81 5.68
N PRO A 361 -18.59 5.11 5.35
CA PRO A 361 -17.82 6.11 6.06
C PRO A 361 -18.19 6.22 7.55
N CYS A 362 -17.19 6.47 8.38
CA CYS A 362 -17.33 6.51 9.83
C CYS A 362 -18.08 7.79 10.28
N ARG A 363 -18.97 7.65 11.27
CA ARG A 363 -19.81 8.76 11.80
C ARG A 363 -19.04 9.82 12.58
N SER A 364 -17.92 9.40 13.17
CA SER A 364 -17.15 10.18 14.14
C SER A 364 -15.75 10.54 13.63
N SER A 365 -15.42 10.17 12.40
CA SER A 365 -14.12 10.45 11.80
C SER A 365 -14.21 11.72 10.96
N THR A 366 -13.08 12.41 10.86
CA THR A 366 -12.88 13.59 10.02
C THR A 366 -11.81 13.30 8.97
N ILE A 367 -11.82 14.07 7.89
CA ILE A 367 -10.82 14.08 6.82
C ILE A 367 -10.29 15.50 6.69
N ARG A 368 -8.96 15.63 6.55
CA ARG A 368 -8.31 16.91 6.23
C ARG A 368 -8.03 17.00 4.75
N ILE A 369 -8.41 18.12 4.15
CA ILE A 369 -8.22 18.42 2.74
C ILE A 369 -7.48 19.74 2.64
N TYR A 370 -6.37 19.77 1.91
CA TYR A 370 -5.59 20.97 1.65
C TYR A 370 -5.70 21.40 0.18
N PHE A 371 -5.69 22.71 -0.03
CA PHE A 371 -5.80 23.38 -1.32
C PHE A 371 -4.59 24.30 -1.53
N LYS A 372 -4.23 24.55 -2.80
CA LYS A 372 -3.10 25.44 -3.14
C LYS A 372 -3.45 26.90 -2.89
N SER A 373 -4.72 27.28 -2.95
CA SER A 373 -5.18 28.66 -2.77
C SER A 373 -6.33 28.81 -1.77
N ILE A 374 -6.37 29.99 -1.13
CA ILE A 374 -7.46 30.39 -0.22
C ILE A 374 -8.81 30.37 -0.96
N ASP A 375 -8.83 30.82 -2.23
CA ASP A 375 -10.03 30.84 -3.06
C ASP A 375 -10.55 29.44 -3.37
N GLY A 376 -9.67 28.51 -3.76
CA GLY A 376 -10.02 27.10 -3.95
C GLY A 376 -10.64 26.49 -2.68
N ARG A 377 -10.03 26.75 -1.52
CA ARG A 377 -10.57 26.35 -0.22
C ARG A 377 -11.93 26.97 0.07
N ALA A 378 -12.09 28.28 -0.13
CA ALA A 378 -13.34 28.98 0.17
C ALA A 378 -14.50 28.46 -0.69
N LYS A 379 -14.25 28.24 -1.98
CA LYS A 379 -15.21 27.62 -2.91
C LYS A 379 -15.61 26.20 -2.48
N ALA A 380 -14.65 25.38 -2.03
CA ALA A 380 -14.96 24.06 -1.47
C ALA A 380 -15.82 24.18 -0.21
N CYS A 381 -15.42 25.03 0.73
CA CYS A 381 -16.11 25.24 2.00
C CYS A 381 -17.57 25.66 1.79
N GLN A 382 -17.83 26.61 0.90
CA GLN A 382 -19.19 27.07 0.58
C GLN A 382 -20.08 25.92 0.09
N LYS A 383 -19.56 25.08 -0.81
CA LYS A 383 -20.31 23.94 -1.36
C LYS A 383 -20.49 22.83 -0.32
N LEU A 384 -19.47 22.55 0.49
CA LEU A 384 -19.55 21.57 1.58
C LEU A 384 -20.55 21.99 2.66
N GLU A 385 -20.62 23.28 3.01
CA GLU A 385 -21.62 23.85 3.91
C GLU A 385 -23.04 23.58 3.40
N ALA A 386 -23.32 23.82 2.11
CA ALA A 386 -24.62 23.55 1.52
C ALA A 386 -25.02 22.06 1.61
N VAL A 387 -24.08 21.14 1.34
CA VAL A 387 -24.33 19.69 1.46
C VAL A 387 -24.50 19.28 2.92
N LYS A 388 -23.70 19.85 3.84
CA LYS A 388 -23.79 19.60 5.29
C LYS A 388 -25.15 19.99 5.83
N ASP A 389 -25.65 21.16 5.48
CA ASP A 389 -26.94 21.66 5.93
C ASP A 389 -28.08 20.78 5.41
N GLU A 390 -28.02 20.39 4.13
CA GLU A 390 -28.95 19.42 3.56
C GLU A 390 -28.94 18.10 4.34
N MET A 391 -27.75 17.50 4.55
CA MET A 391 -27.61 16.22 5.25
C MET A 391 -28.16 16.30 6.68
N THR A 392 -27.79 17.36 7.41
CA THR A 392 -28.20 17.58 8.80
C THR A 392 -29.70 17.78 8.91
N ARG A 393 -30.28 18.56 8.00
CA ARG A 393 -31.72 18.78 7.91
C ARG A 393 -32.47 17.48 7.65
N ARG A 394 -32.05 16.69 6.66
CA ARG A 394 -32.70 15.40 6.33
C ARG A 394 -32.64 14.45 7.52
N VAL A 395 -31.48 14.29 8.15
CA VAL A 395 -31.34 13.42 9.34
C VAL A 395 -32.24 13.88 10.49
N THR A 396 -32.35 15.20 10.72
CA THR A 396 -33.21 15.75 11.77
C THR A 396 -34.69 15.50 11.49
N LEU A 397 -35.15 15.81 10.28
CA LEU A 397 -36.53 15.55 9.87
C LEU A 397 -36.86 14.06 9.94
N THR A 398 -35.95 13.22 9.47
CA THR A 398 -36.12 11.76 9.54
C THR A 398 -36.27 11.27 10.98
N ARG A 399 -35.47 11.79 11.92
CA ARG A 399 -35.63 11.43 13.34
C ARG A 399 -36.96 11.90 13.90
N GLN A 400 -37.46 13.07 13.51
CA GLN A 400 -38.77 13.57 13.92
C GLN A 400 -39.89 12.65 13.41
N LEU A 401 -39.85 12.26 12.14
CA LEU A 401 -40.80 11.33 11.53
C LEU A 401 -40.83 9.97 12.24
N LEU A 402 -39.66 9.44 12.63
CA LEU A 402 -39.58 8.19 13.38
C LEU A 402 -40.19 8.31 14.78
N ARG A 403 -40.02 9.47 15.46
CA ARG A 403 -40.61 9.72 16.78
C ARG A 403 -42.13 9.86 16.72
N GLU A 404 -42.65 10.66 15.78
CA GLU A 404 -44.10 10.83 15.60
C GLU A 404 -44.80 9.50 15.32
N ARG A 405 -44.12 8.59 14.60
CA ARG A 405 -44.63 7.24 14.38
C ARG A 405 -44.61 6.40 15.65
N ASP A 406 -43.50 6.36 16.37
CA ASP A 406 -43.40 5.61 17.63
C ASP A 406 -44.46 6.10 18.65
N ASP A 407 -44.79 7.39 18.62
CA ASP A 407 -45.86 7.99 19.43
C ASP A 407 -47.26 7.57 18.95
N ASN A 408 -47.49 7.45 17.64
CA ASN A 408 -48.78 7.01 17.08
C ASN A 408 -49.03 5.50 17.26
N ASP A 409 -48.01 4.66 17.07
CA ASP A 409 -48.11 3.19 17.26
C ASP A 409 -48.32 2.83 18.75
N GLY A 410 -48.05 3.76 19.67
CA GLY A 410 -48.27 3.60 21.12
C GLY A 410 -49.72 3.76 21.59
N TRP A 411 -50.63 4.28 20.76
CA TRP A 411 -52.03 4.53 21.14
C TRP A 411 -53.01 3.41 20.74
N GLU A 412 -52.65 2.52 19.81
CA GLU A 412 -53.52 1.41 19.36
C GLU A 412 -53.52 0.19 20.31
N ASN A 413 -52.89 0.28 21.48
CA ASN A 413 -52.97 -0.75 22.52
C ASN A 413 -53.72 -0.28 23.78
N VAL A 414 -54.60 0.72 23.67
CA VAL A 414 -55.55 1.08 24.73
C VAL A 414 -56.84 0.28 24.51
N ASP A 415 -56.89 -0.87 25.18
CA ASP A 415 -58.08 -1.57 25.69
C ASP A 415 -59.23 -1.82 24.69
N GLU A 416 -59.07 -2.84 23.84
CA GLU A 416 -60.15 -3.84 23.70
C GLU A 416 -60.10 -4.75 24.94
N GLU A 417 -60.43 -4.19 26.12
CA GLU A 417 -60.84 -5.02 27.25
C GLU A 417 -62.20 -5.61 26.91
N GLU A 418 -62.19 -6.91 26.70
CA GLU A 418 -63.33 -7.78 26.48
C GLU A 418 -64.44 -7.49 27.50
N ASP A 419 -65.63 -7.19 26.98
CA ASP A 419 -66.90 -7.40 27.66
C ASP A 419 -66.94 -8.84 28.22
N ASN A 420 -66.75 -8.98 29.53
CA ASN A 420 -67.34 -10.08 30.29
C ASN A 420 -67.54 -9.70 31.77
N ASP A 421 -68.81 -9.46 32.08
CA ASP A 421 -69.51 -9.88 33.29
C ASP A 421 -69.60 -8.94 34.52
N SER A 422 -70.80 -8.38 34.65
CA SER A 422 -71.61 -8.15 35.86
C SER A 422 -71.17 -7.17 36.99
N THR A 423 -72.04 -6.15 37.15
CA THR A 423 -72.51 -5.56 38.41
C THR A 423 -71.53 -4.77 39.31
N CYS A 424 -71.43 -3.45 39.07
CA CYS A 424 -71.44 -2.39 40.10
C CYS A 424 -71.32 -1.01 39.41
N LEU A 425 -72.38 -0.20 39.46
CA LEU A 425 -72.42 1.15 38.89
C LEU A 425 -71.87 2.18 39.90
N ASP A 426 -70.78 2.89 39.55
CA ASP A 426 -70.38 4.15 40.21
C ASP A 426 -71.08 5.35 39.52
N PRO A 427 -71.87 6.16 40.25
CA PRO A 427 -72.56 7.33 39.71
C PRO A 427 -71.67 8.50 39.26
N ARG A 428 -70.35 8.48 39.49
CA ARG A 428 -69.48 9.65 39.23
C ARG A 428 -69.08 9.85 37.77
N ILE A 429 -69.18 8.84 36.91
CA ILE A 429 -68.72 8.93 35.51
C ILE A 429 -69.73 9.64 34.59
N LYS A 430 -71.01 9.76 34.99
CA LYS A 430 -72.03 10.49 34.20
C LYS A 430 -71.89 12.02 34.21
N ASN A 431 -71.10 12.61 35.12
CA ASN A 431 -70.94 14.06 35.21
C ASN A 431 -69.79 14.65 34.36
N ILE A 432 -68.85 13.83 33.89
CA ILE A 432 -67.69 14.32 33.13
C ILE A 432 -68.04 14.48 31.64
N THR A 433 -68.91 13.61 31.10
CA THR A 433 -69.35 13.68 29.69
C THR A 433 -70.26 14.89 29.42
N ALA A 434 -71.00 15.38 30.42
CA ALA A 434 -71.81 16.59 30.32
C ALA A 434 -70.99 17.90 30.42
N LEU A 435 -69.81 17.85 31.04
CA LEU A 435 -68.88 19.00 31.13
C LEU A 435 -68.05 19.20 29.85
N LEU A 436 -67.80 18.13 29.09
CA LEU A 436 -67.03 18.19 27.85
C LEU A 436 -67.86 18.57 26.61
N THR A 437 -69.18 18.34 26.64
CA THR A 437 -70.10 18.80 25.59
C THR A 437 -70.39 20.31 25.69
N ASN A 438 -70.49 20.87 26.89
CA ASN A 438 -70.66 22.33 27.09
C ASN A 438 -69.42 23.19 26.75
N ARG A 439 -68.22 22.59 26.62
CA ARG A 439 -66.99 23.32 26.30
C ARG A 439 -66.77 23.53 24.79
N ARG A 440 -67.52 22.80 23.94
CA ARG A 440 -67.44 22.94 22.48
C ARG A 440 -68.38 24.03 21.92
N GLU A 441 -69.42 24.41 22.64
CA GLU A 441 -70.37 25.43 22.19
C GLU A 441 -70.01 26.86 22.66
N ASN A 442 -69.19 27.02 23.70
CA ASN A 442 -68.78 28.35 24.21
C ASN A 442 -67.52 28.95 23.56
N LYS A 443 -67.06 28.43 22.41
CA LYS A 443 -65.92 29.00 21.66
C LYS A 443 -66.33 29.86 20.46
N SER A 444 -67.61 30.23 20.35
CA SER A 444 -68.17 30.97 19.20
C SER A 444 -68.46 32.46 19.47
N MET A 445 -68.17 33.01 20.64
CA MET A 445 -68.33 34.46 20.86
C MET A 445 -67.24 34.96 21.80
N THR A 446 -66.20 35.59 21.24
CA THR A 446 -65.63 36.87 21.72
C THR A 446 -64.38 37.23 20.92
N HIS A 447 -64.35 38.50 20.49
CA HIS A 447 -63.21 39.29 20.00
C HIS A 447 -62.60 38.97 18.64
N ALA A 448 -63.16 39.65 17.64
CA ALA A 448 -62.42 40.19 16.51
C ALA A 448 -61.49 41.30 17.05
N GLU A 449 -60.19 41.01 17.14
CA GLU A 449 -59.04 41.93 17.17
C GLU A 449 -57.81 41.06 17.49
N ASP A 450 -57.41 40.18 16.56
CA ASP A 450 -56.10 39.48 16.52
C ASP A 450 -55.97 38.61 15.24
N SER A 451 -56.56 39.06 14.12
CA SER A 451 -56.59 38.23 12.89
C SER A 451 -55.26 38.16 12.15
N GLU A 452 -54.29 39.01 12.47
CA GLU A 452 -52.98 39.03 11.79
C GLU A 452 -51.99 38.01 12.35
N THR A 453 -52.02 37.74 13.67
CA THR A 453 -51.11 36.75 14.28
C THR A 453 -51.56 35.32 14.01
N SER A 454 -52.87 35.05 14.01
CA SER A 454 -53.40 33.72 13.68
C SER A 454 -53.12 33.31 12.23
N SER A 455 -53.16 34.26 11.28
CA SER A 455 -52.86 33.98 9.87
C SER A 455 -51.38 33.65 9.65
N PHE A 456 -50.47 34.25 10.43
CA PHE A 456 -49.04 33.99 10.34
C PHE A 456 -48.68 32.58 10.85
N PHE A 457 -49.26 32.14 11.98
CA PHE A 457 -49.02 30.79 12.49
C PHE A 457 -49.52 29.68 11.55
N THR A 458 -50.69 29.87 10.92
CA THR A 458 -51.21 28.89 9.95
C THR A 458 -50.37 28.84 8.67
N ALA A 459 -49.83 29.96 8.21
CA ALA A 459 -48.95 30.00 7.05
C ALA A 459 -47.59 29.30 7.30
N VAL A 460 -47.01 29.48 8.48
CA VAL A 460 -45.78 28.79 8.89
C VAL A 460 -46.02 27.27 8.99
N GLU A 461 -47.14 26.85 9.58
CA GLU A 461 -47.46 25.42 9.73
C GLU A 461 -47.77 24.74 8.38
N LEU A 462 -48.41 25.45 7.45
CA LEU A 462 -48.64 24.97 6.08
C LEU A 462 -47.33 24.89 5.28
N SER A 463 -46.45 25.89 5.41
CA SER A 463 -45.12 25.87 4.78
C SER A 463 -44.28 24.71 5.31
N GLU A 464 -44.30 24.43 6.62
CA GLU A 464 -43.60 23.29 7.22
C GLU A 464 -44.17 21.94 6.76
N LYS A 465 -45.50 21.83 6.63
CA LYS A 465 -46.16 20.62 6.11
C LYS A 465 -45.88 20.40 4.63
N GLU A 466 -45.94 21.44 3.81
CA GLU A 466 -45.62 21.38 2.39
C GLU A 466 -44.15 21.04 2.18
N GLU A 467 -43.25 21.61 2.98
CA GLU A 467 -41.85 21.28 2.94
C GLU A 467 -41.58 19.85 3.41
N LYS A 468 -42.19 19.40 4.51
CA LYS A 468 -42.12 18.00 4.99
C LYS A 468 -42.64 17.02 3.93
N MET A 469 -43.73 17.34 3.25
CA MET A 469 -44.29 16.54 2.16
C MET A 469 -43.44 16.58 0.89
N SER A 470 -42.89 17.74 0.53
CA SER A 470 -41.94 17.90 -0.58
C SER A 470 -40.67 17.11 -0.30
N LEU A 471 -40.19 17.12 0.94
CA LEU A 471 -39.00 16.39 1.34
C LEU A 471 -39.25 14.88 1.36
N LEU A 472 -40.41 14.42 1.85
CA LEU A 472 -40.84 13.03 1.73
C LEU A 472 -40.94 12.58 0.27
N LYS A 473 -41.44 13.44 -0.62
CA LYS A 473 -41.44 13.23 -2.07
C LYS A 473 -40.01 13.20 -2.64
N SER A 474 -39.09 14.01 -2.11
CA SER A 474 -37.68 14.04 -2.52
C SER A 474 -36.86 12.86 -1.98
N VAL A 475 -37.22 12.29 -0.83
CA VAL A 475 -36.62 11.04 -0.35
C VAL A 475 -37.03 9.89 -1.28
N SER A 476 -38.24 9.97 -1.84
CA SER A 476 -38.74 9.07 -2.89
C SER A 476 -38.14 9.32 -4.31
N LEU A 477 -36.92 9.86 -4.42
CA LEU A 477 -36.30 10.20 -5.71
C LEU A 477 -35.72 9.02 -6.51
N ARG A 478 -35.73 7.78 -5.98
CA ARG A 478 -35.32 6.58 -6.76
C ARG A 478 -36.48 5.91 -7.51
N GLY A 479 -37.51 6.66 -7.91
CA GLY A 479 -38.49 6.21 -8.90
C GLY A 479 -39.48 5.13 -8.45
N ILE A 480 -39.60 4.84 -7.15
CA ILE A 480 -40.53 3.81 -6.67
C ILE A 480 -41.89 4.44 -6.32
N SER A 481 -42.69 4.70 -7.34
CA SER A 481 -44.07 5.24 -7.22
C SER A 481 -45.04 4.36 -6.41
N TYR A 482 -44.62 3.16 -5.98
CA TYR A 482 -45.45 2.19 -5.24
C TYR A 482 -44.72 1.57 -4.04
N ALA A 483 -43.67 2.20 -3.52
CA ALA A 483 -42.97 1.69 -2.35
C ALA A 483 -43.95 1.58 -1.17
N SER A 484 -44.02 0.40 -0.55
CA SER A 484 -44.81 0.23 0.66
C SER A 484 -44.30 1.17 1.75
N GLU A 485 -45.13 1.49 2.75
CA GLU A 485 -44.70 2.32 3.87
C GLU A 485 -43.46 1.74 4.59
N ASN A 486 -43.34 0.42 4.61
CA ASN A 486 -42.17 -0.29 5.12
C ASN A 486 -40.90 -0.05 4.29
N ASP A 487 -41.01 0.01 2.96
CA ASP A 487 -39.87 0.28 2.08
C ASP A 487 -39.38 1.73 2.28
N ARG A 488 -40.31 2.68 2.42
CA ARG A 488 -40.00 4.07 2.77
C ARG A 488 -39.29 4.17 4.12
N MET A 489 -39.72 3.40 5.11
CA MET A 489 -39.08 3.32 6.43
C MET A 489 -37.66 2.76 6.37
N GLU A 490 -37.42 1.71 5.58
CA GLU A 490 -36.07 1.17 5.42
C GLU A 490 -35.17 2.15 4.68
N GLU A 491 -35.65 2.83 3.64
CA GLU A 491 -34.91 3.92 2.96
C GLU A 491 -34.58 5.07 3.93
N THR A 492 -35.52 5.40 4.80
CA THR A 492 -35.38 6.41 5.86
C THR A 492 -34.29 6.03 6.88
N LYS A 493 -34.25 4.76 7.31
CA LYS A 493 -33.19 4.23 8.18
C LYS A 493 -31.84 4.17 7.47
N VAL A 494 -31.81 3.83 6.20
CA VAL A 494 -30.59 3.87 5.37
C VAL A 494 -30.06 5.29 5.26
N THR A 495 -30.94 6.28 5.12
CA THR A 495 -30.58 7.71 5.07
C THR A 495 -29.90 8.15 6.37
N ILE A 496 -30.51 7.92 7.55
CA ILE A 496 -29.81 8.13 8.84
C ILE A 496 -28.51 7.33 8.87
N GLY A 497 -28.60 6.06 8.47
CA GLY A 497 -27.51 5.11 8.38
C GLY A 497 -26.27 5.70 7.72
N ASN A 498 -26.44 6.38 6.60
CA ASN A 498 -25.38 6.91 5.74
C ASN A 498 -24.99 8.37 6.06
N TRP A 499 -25.96 9.23 6.42
CA TRP A 499 -25.75 10.68 6.52
C TRP A 499 -25.56 11.20 7.95
N GLU A 500 -25.95 10.43 8.97
CA GLU A 500 -25.79 10.85 10.36
C GLU A 500 -24.31 11.09 10.70
N MET A 501 -23.99 12.28 11.19
CA MET A 501 -22.67 12.68 11.65
C MET A 501 -22.73 12.98 13.16
N ASN A 502 -21.69 12.61 13.90
CA ASN A 502 -21.62 12.95 15.32
C ASN A 502 -21.32 14.43 15.55
N ASP A 503 -20.46 15.00 14.72
CA ASP A 503 -20.14 16.43 14.69
C ASP A 503 -20.10 16.88 13.23
N PRO A 504 -21.06 17.71 12.77
CA PRO A 504 -21.11 18.16 11.38
C PRO A 504 -20.18 19.34 11.08
N LYS A 505 -19.39 19.85 12.05
CA LYS A 505 -18.58 21.07 11.87
C LYS A 505 -17.52 20.93 10.77
N ILE A 506 -17.35 22.02 10.01
CA ILE A 506 -16.22 22.25 9.11
C ILE A 506 -15.26 23.20 9.81
N VAL A 507 -13.98 22.81 9.92
CA VAL A 507 -12.95 23.60 10.61
C VAL A 507 -11.90 24.05 9.60
N LEU A 508 -11.61 25.35 9.55
CA LEU A 508 -10.53 25.88 8.72
C LEU A 508 -9.17 25.58 9.37
N LEU A 509 -8.18 25.22 8.54
CA LEU A 509 -6.81 24.92 8.94
C LEU A 509 -5.86 25.87 8.19
N ASP A 510 -5.26 26.81 8.92
CA ASP A 510 -4.36 27.85 8.37
C ASP A 510 -2.94 27.76 8.95
N HIS A 511 -2.59 26.63 9.58
CA HIS A 511 -1.30 26.46 10.24
C HIS A 511 -0.18 25.97 9.30
N CYS A 512 -0.51 25.51 8.09
CA CYS A 512 0.47 25.01 7.12
C CYS A 512 0.94 26.11 6.16
N GLN A 513 2.24 26.12 5.86
CA GLN A 513 2.83 27.06 4.91
C GLN A 513 2.39 26.74 3.49
N ASN A 514 1.87 27.75 2.78
CA ASN A 514 1.45 27.65 1.37
C ASN A 514 0.42 26.54 1.09
N ALA A 515 -0.34 26.12 2.12
CA ALA A 515 -1.37 25.11 2.01
C ALA A 515 -2.56 25.48 2.89
N TYR A 516 -3.73 25.61 2.28
CA TYR A 516 -4.94 26.08 2.97
C TYR A 516 -5.85 24.88 3.21
N GLY A 517 -6.05 24.49 4.47
CA GLY A 517 -6.76 23.27 4.82
C GLY A 517 -8.19 23.49 5.31
N ILE A 518 -8.99 22.43 5.21
CA ILE A 518 -10.25 22.23 5.95
C ILE A 518 -10.26 20.85 6.58
N GLU A 519 -10.83 20.73 7.77
CA GLU A 519 -11.18 19.47 8.39
C GLU A 519 -12.71 19.30 8.34
N VAL A 520 -13.16 18.22 7.73
CA VAL A 520 -14.59 17.94 7.50
C VAL A 520 -14.97 16.56 8.02
N PRO A 521 -16.24 16.31 8.38
CA PRO A 521 -16.70 14.97 8.70
C PRO A 521 -16.53 14.02 7.51
N GLU A 522 -16.05 12.79 7.76
CA GLU A 522 -15.75 11.82 6.70
C GLU A 522 -16.98 11.48 5.84
N ARG A 523 -18.18 11.46 6.44
CA ARG A 523 -19.44 11.27 5.71
C ARG A 523 -19.79 12.42 4.78
N LEU A 524 -19.53 13.65 5.22
CA LEU A 524 -19.73 14.84 4.38
C LEU A 524 -18.75 14.83 3.21
N PHE A 525 -17.48 14.49 3.47
CA PHE A 525 -16.48 14.29 2.43
C PHE A 525 -16.93 13.23 1.41
N TRP A 526 -17.32 12.04 1.88
CA TRP A 526 -17.74 10.94 1.02
C TRP A 526 -18.96 11.30 0.18
N GLU A 527 -20.00 11.85 0.79
CA GLU A 527 -21.21 12.28 0.07
C GLU A 527 -20.87 13.32 -1.01
N THR A 528 -20.06 14.31 -0.68
CA THR A 528 -19.76 15.43 -1.58
C THR A 528 -18.81 15.04 -2.72
N TYR A 529 -17.67 14.43 -2.40
CA TYR A 529 -16.64 14.11 -3.38
C TYR A 529 -16.91 12.79 -4.09
N ILE A 530 -17.40 11.77 -3.39
CA ILE A 530 -17.48 10.40 -3.95
C ILE A 530 -18.88 10.09 -4.47
N GLU A 531 -19.92 10.26 -3.67
CA GLU A 531 -21.29 9.91 -4.10
C GLU A 531 -21.78 10.88 -5.19
N ARG A 532 -21.72 12.18 -4.93
CA ARG A 532 -22.17 13.25 -5.86
C ARG A 532 -21.14 13.60 -6.93
N GLY A 533 -19.86 13.35 -6.68
CA GLY A 533 -18.78 13.68 -7.61
C GLY A 533 -18.62 12.65 -8.74
N ILE A 534 -18.07 13.12 -9.86
CA ILE A 534 -17.74 12.28 -11.00
C ILE A 534 -16.39 11.63 -10.75
N ILE A 535 -16.38 10.32 -10.47
CA ILE A 535 -15.13 9.57 -10.24
C ILE A 535 -14.59 8.88 -11.49
N THR A 536 -15.38 8.85 -12.57
CA THR A 536 -15.00 8.18 -13.84
C THR A 536 -13.81 8.86 -14.49
N ARG A 537 -12.87 8.02 -14.94
CA ARG A 537 -11.65 8.41 -15.67
C ARG A 537 -11.69 7.71 -17.02
N GLU A 538 -11.71 8.48 -18.09
CA GLU A 538 -11.66 7.91 -19.44
C GLU A 538 -10.23 7.43 -19.73
N ALA A 539 -10.09 6.23 -20.29
CA ALA A 539 -8.78 5.68 -20.64
C ALA A 539 -8.06 6.61 -21.65
N GLY A 540 -6.81 6.92 -21.39
CA GLY A 540 -6.00 7.84 -22.19
C GLY A 540 -6.27 9.34 -21.96
N SER A 541 -7.25 9.71 -21.13
CA SER A 541 -7.46 11.11 -20.75
C SER A 541 -6.34 11.64 -19.84
N GLU A 542 -6.24 12.96 -19.65
CA GLU A 542 -5.28 13.55 -18.70
C GLU A 542 -5.50 13.12 -17.24
N LEU A 543 -6.71 12.65 -16.92
CA LEU A 543 -7.09 12.15 -15.60
C LEU A 543 -7.04 10.63 -15.49
N ASP A 544 -6.68 9.93 -16.57
CA ASP A 544 -6.36 8.52 -16.53
C ASP A 544 -5.16 8.30 -15.62
N ILE A 545 -5.26 7.26 -14.78
CA ILE A 545 -4.20 6.86 -13.86
C ILE A 545 -3.52 5.56 -14.30
N GLY A 546 -3.98 4.94 -15.39
CA GLY A 546 -3.43 3.72 -15.96
C GLY A 546 -3.62 2.50 -15.05
N ARG A 547 -4.69 2.47 -14.24
CA ARG A 547 -4.97 1.41 -13.26
C ARG A 547 -6.46 1.06 -13.20
N SER A 548 -6.74 -0.19 -12.87
CA SER A 548 -8.07 -0.69 -12.50
C SER A 548 -8.61 0.01 -11.26
N SER A 549 -9.93 -0.05 -11.10
CA SER A 549 -10.62 0.48 -9.93
C SER A 549 -10.45 -0.49 -8.76
N GLU A 550 -9.97 0.00 -7.61
CA GLU A 550 -9.57 -0.81 -6.45
C GLU A 550 -10.28 -0.34 -5.15
N PRO A 551 -11.50 -0.82 -4.84
CA PRO A 551 -12.24 -0.44 -3.64
C PRO A 551 -11.47 -0.65 -2.34
N ALA A 552 -10.66 -1.71 -2.27
CA ALA A 552 -9.84 -2.01 -1.10
C ALA A 552 -8.77 -0.94 -0.83
N PHE A 553 -8.18 -0.34 -1.88
CA PHE A 553 -7.25 0.77 -1.72
C PHE A 553 -7.94 2.06 -1.33
N MET A 554 -9.18 2.29 -1.78
CA MET A 554 -9.99 3.43 -1.31
C MET A 554 -10.26 3.34 0.20
N ASP A 555 -10.63 2.14 0.68
CA ASP A 555 -10.80 1.87 2.11
C ASP A 555 -9.52 2.11 2.90
N LEU A 556 -8.38 1.70 2.34
CA LEU A 556 -7.07 1.88 2.96
C LEU A 556 -6.70 3.35 3.08
N ASN A 557 -6.79 4.12 2.00
CA ASN A 557 -6.51 5.57 2.01
C ASN A 557 -7.39 6.31 3.02
N THR A 558 -8.68 5.97 3.05
CA THR A 558 -9.61 6.52 4.03
C THR A 558 -9.21 6.13 5.44
N HIS A 559 -8.81 4.87 5.67
CA HIS A 559 -8.35 4.42 6.98
C HIS A 559 -7.07 5.14 7.44
N SER A 560 -6.09 5.30 6.56
CA SER A 560 -4.82 5.98 6.84
C SER A 560 -5.04 7.44 7.22
N SER A 561 -6.02 8.11 6.61
CA SER A 561 -6.39 9.49 6.94
C SER A 561 -7.04 9.65 8.31
N ARG A 562 -7.59 8.57 8.90
CA ARG A 562 -8.13 8.56 10.27
C ARG A 562 -7.02 8.42 11.31
N GLU A 563 -5.88 7.84 10.94
CA GLU A 563 -4.76 7.67 11.83
C GLU A 563 -4.04 9.02 11.91
N GLY A 564 -4.38 9.81 12.93
CA GLY A 564 -3.59 11.00 13.26
C GLY A 564 -2.11 10.60 13.41
N GLY A 565 -1.20 11.49 13.02
CA GLY A 565 0.25 11.26 13.13
C GLY A 565 0.62 10.82 14.55
N LYS A 566 0.89 9.52 14.73
CA LYS A 566 1.31 8.94 16.01
C LYS A 566 2.82 8.94 16.07
N ASP A 567 3.37 9.17 17.25
CA ASP A 567 4.80 8.94 17.52
C ASP A 567 5.75 9.70 16.55
N GLY A 568 5.34 10.92 16.14
CA GLY A 568 6.11 11.75 15.21
C GLY A 568 6.00 11.33 13.74
N SER A 569 5.21 10.30 13.40
CA SER A 569 4.94 9.98 11.99
C SER A 569 4.10 11.07 11.32
N PRO A 570 4.35 11.36 10.02
CA PRO A 570 3.56 12.32 9.27
C PRO A 570 2.08 11.96 9.27
N ARG A 571 1.20 12.97 9.42
CA ARG A 571 -0.24 12.74 9.36
C ARG A 571 -0.65 12.57 7.89
N THR A 572 -1.35 11.48 7.58
CA THR A 572 -1.95 11.29 6.24
C THR A 572 -3.11 12.26 6.07
N VAL A 573 -3.10 13.02 4.98
CA VAL A 573 -4.14 14.00 4.62
C VAL A 573 -4.47 13.90 3.13
N THR A 574 -5.47 14.65 2.70
CA THR A 574 -5.85 14.74 1.28
C THR A 574 -5.37 16.07 0.70
N TRP A 575 -4.87 16.05 -0.53
CA TRP A 575 -4.45 17.23 -1.27
C TRP A 575 -5.29 17.39 -2.53
N GLN A 576 -5.92 18.55 -2.71
CA GLN A 576 -6.65 18.90 -3.92
C GLN A 576 -5.69 19.56 -4.91
N GLU A 577 -5.37 18.85 -5.99
CA GLU A 577 -4.42 19.31 -7.00
C GLU A 577 -5.03 20.37 -7.95
N ASP A 578 -6.36 20.35 -8.14
CA ASP A 578 -7.08 21.25 -9.05
C ASP A 578 -7.79 22.39 -8.30
N ASP A 579 -7.25 23.60 -8.45
CA ASP A 579 -7.80 24.80 -7.83
C ASP A 579 -9.04 25.35 -8.56
N CYS A 580 -9.21 25.04 -9.85
CA CYS A 580 -10.36 25.51 -10.63
C CYS A 580 -11.61 24.71 -10.26
N CYS A 581 -11.42 23.43 -9.96
CA CYS A 581 -12.47 22.50 -9.59
C CYS A 581 -12.18 21.87 -8.22
N PRO A 582 -12.31 22.62 -7.11
CA PRO A 582 -11.83 22.18 -5.80
C PRO A 582 -12.63 20.99 -5.21
N LEU A 583 -13.78 20.66 -5.81
CA LEU A 583 -14.58 19.47 -5.49
C LEU A 583 -14.43 18.32 -6.51
N ASP A 584 -13.51 18.39 -7.48
CA ASP A 584 -13.26 17.27 -8.38
C ASP A 584 -12.55 16.13 -7.61
N PRO A 585 -13.18 14.95 -7.45
CA PRO A 585 -12.56 13.84 -6.73
C PRO A 585 -11.40 13.20 -7.50
N ARG A 586 -11.34 13.35 -8.83
CA ARG A 586 -10.34 12.67 -9.68
C ARG A 586 -8.94 13.20 -9.47
N THR A 587 -8.84 14.39 -8.89
CA THR A 587 -7.61 15.19 -8.70
C THR A 587 -7.17 15.22 -7.25
N LEU A 588 -7.89 14.54 -6.37
CA LEU A 588 -7.46 14.34 -4.99
C LEU A 588 -6.27 13.39 -4.96
N LEU A 589 -5.21 13.81 -4.27
CA LEU A 589 -4.01 13.05 -4.00
C LEU A 589 -3.93 12.70 -2.52
N VAL A 590 -3.30 11.56 -2.20
CA VAL A 590 -2.84 11.32 -0.82
C VAL A 590 -1.66 12.25 -0.56
N ALA A 591 -1.61 12.84 0.62
CA ALA A 591 -0.54 13.74 1.05
C ALA A 591 -0.13 13.48 2.50
N TYR A 592 1.03 14.01 2.88
CA TYR A 592 1.45 14.10 4.28
C TYR A 592 1.46 15.54 4.76
N GLU A 593 0.94 15.74 5.95
CA GLU A 593 1.11 16.94 6.77
C GLU A 593 2.25 16.67 7.77
N GLU A 594 3.41 17.31 7.55
CA GLU A 594 4.64 17.16 8.33
C GLU A 594 5.30 18.54 8.48
N ASP A 595 5.68 18.91 9.71
CA ASP A 595 6.33 20.20 10.01
C ASP A 595 5.64 21.44 9.42
N CYS A 596 4.30 21.47 9.49
CA CYS A 596 3.47 22.53 8.90
C CYS A 596 3.62 22.67 7.37
N ILE A 597 4.08 21.63 6.68
CA ILE A 597 4.15 21.53 5.23
C ILE A 597 3.26 20.39 4.78
N VAL A 598 2.51 20.60 3.69
CA VAL A 598 1.70 19.55 3.08
C VAL A 598 2.28 19.19 1.72
N LYS A 599 2.63 17.92 1.53
CA LYS A 599 3.18 17.42 0.27
C LYS A 599 2.43 16.19 -0.21
N PRO A 600 2.05 16.11 -1.49
CA PRO A 600 1.47 14.92 -2.07
C PRO A 600 2.46 13.75 -2.03
N VAL A 601 1.92 12.53 -1.96
CA VAL A 601 2.69 11.29 -1.86
C VAL A 601 3.01 10.75 -3.25
N ALA A 602 4.23 10.28 -3.44
CA ALA A 602 4.70 9.51 -4.58
C ALA A 602 5.16 8.11 -4.13
N SER A 603 5.32 7.18 -5.08
CA SER A 603 5.96 5.89 -4.81
C SER A 603 7.41 6.12 -4.37
N ASP A 604 7.78 5.56 -3.22
CA ASP A 604 9.15 5.50 -2.73
C ASP A 604 9.99 4.46 -3.49
N PHE A 605 11.28 4.42 -3.18
CA PHE A 605 12.21 3.41 -3.62
C PHE A 605 12.23 2.27 -2.60
N ASP A 606 11.62 1.15 -2.98
CA ASP A 606 11.63 -0.06 -2.17
C ASP A 606 12.96 -0.80 -2.43
N PRO A 607 13.87 -0.91 -1.44
CA PRO A 607 15.08 -1.67 -1.65
C PRO A 607 14.74 -3.15 -1.79
N PHE A 608 15.28 -3.80 -2.82
CA PHE A 608 15.12 -5.23 -3.06
C PHE A 608 16.20 -6.03 -2.34
N LEU A 609 17.47 -5.74 -2.61
CA LEU A 609 18.63 -6.30 -1.91
C LEU A 609 19.85 -5.38 -1.98
N ILE A 610 20.84 -5.65 -1.11
CA ILE A 610 22.11 -4.93 -1.06
C ILE A 610 23.24 -5.96 -1.18
N GLY A 611 24.13 -5.79 -2.15
CA GLY A 611 25.32 -6.61 -2.30
C GLY A 611 26.57 -5.87 -1.85
N THR A 612 27.44 -6.57 -1.13
CA THR A 612 28.68 -6.01 -0.58
C THR A 612 29.85 -6.95 -0.82
N ARG A 613 31.07 -6.42 -0.87
CA ARG A 613 32.31 -7.19 -0.96
C ARG A 613 33.29 -6.65 0.08
N GLY A 614 34.07 -7.54 0.69
CA GLY A 614 35.11 -7.16 1.66
C GLY A 614 34.55 -6.63 2.98
N VAL A 615 33.31 -7.02 3.34
CA VAL A 615 32.65 -6.62 4.60
C VAL A 615 32.54 -7.84 5.52
N ASN A 616 32.80 -7.63 6.81
CA ASN A 616 32.61 -8.65 7.83
C ASN A 616 31.17 -8.61 8.35
N PHE A 617 30.57 -9.79 8.54
CA PHE A 617 29.22 -9.92 9.07
C PHE A 617 29.24 -10.48 10.50
N VAL A 618 28.39 -9.92 11.35
CA VAL A 618 28.11 -10.47 12.68
C VAL A 618 26.97 -11.49 12.60
N PRO A 619 26.87 -12.46 13.53
CA PRO A 619 25.76 -13.41 13.54
C PRO A 619 24.39 -12.75 13.58
N PHE A 620 23.44 -13.34 12.84
CA PHE A 620 22.08 -12.83 12.75
C PHE A 620 21.34 -12.88 14.10
N PRO A 621 20.56 -11.85 14.48
CA PRO A 621 19.80 -11.87 15.73
C PRO A 621 18.87 -13.09 15.85
N ASN A 622 18.81 -13.68 17.05
CA ASN A 622 18.06 -14.93 17.30
C ASN A 622 16.56 -14.82 16.99
N ASP A 623 15.96 -13.66 17.23
CA ASP A 623 14.57 -13.37 16.88
C ASP A 623 14.34 -13.39 15.37
N GLN A 624 15.22 -12.75 14.58
CA GLN A 624 15.16 -12.81 13.12
C GLN A 624 15.41 -14.23 12.60
N MET A 625 16.38 -14.95 13.18
CA MET A 625 16.64 -16.37 12.89
C MET A 625 15.42 -17.25 13.14
N ASN A 626 14.66 -17.01 14.21
CA ASN A 626 13.44 -17.75 14.52
C ASN A 626 12.33 -17.49 13.49
N ILE A 627 12.19 -16.26 13.01
CA ILE A 627 11.22 -15.91 11.96
C ILE A 627 11.63 -16.56 10.63
N LEU A 628 12.91 -16.55 10.29
CA LEU A 628 13.44 -17.22 9.11
C LEU A 628 13.19 -18.74 9.15
N LYS A 629 13.47 -19.41 10.28
CA LYS A 629 13.12 -20.82 10.50
C LYS A 629 11.62 -21.08 10.35
N TRP A 630 10.79 -20.19 10.91
CA TRP A 630 9.35 -20.25 10.74
C TRP A 630 8.96 -20.11 9.25
N GLN A 631 9.55 -19.17 8.51
CA GLN A 631 9.26 -18.94 7.10
C GLN A 631 9.58 -20.17 6.26
N VAL A 632 10.77 -20.77 6.41
CA VAL A 632 11.18 -22.00 5.71
C VAL A 632 10.20 -23.14 6.01
N LYS A 633 9.80 -23.31 7.26
CA LYS A 633 8.80 -24.32 7.67
C LYS A 633 7.44 -24.09 6.99
N GLN A 634 6.98 -22.85 6.89
CA GLN A 634 5.71 -22.53 6.24
C GLN A 634 5.78 -22.68 4.72
N ILE A 635 6.91 -22.33 4.10
CA ILE A 635 7.15 -22.58 2.67
C ILE A 635 7.09 -24.09 2.39
N LYS A 636 7.81 -24.90 3.17
CA LYS A 636 7.76 -26.38 3.05
C LYS A 636 6.33 -26.91 3.16
N ARG A 637 5.57 -26.42 4.15
CA ARG A 637 4.17 -26.79 4.33
C ARG A 637 3.34 -26.44 3.10
N LEU A 638 3.53 -25.25 2.54
CA LEU A 638 2.78 -24.75 1.39
C LEU A 638 3.13 -25.53 0.11
N LEU A 639 4.41 -25.78 -0.16
CA LEU A 639 4.86 -26.57 -1.31
C LEU A 639 4.43 -28.05 -1.23
N GLY A 640 4.23 -28.58 -0.02
CA GLY A 640 3.69 -29.92 0.19
C GLY A 640 2.16 -30.03 0.05
N THR A 641 1.43 -28.93 -0.16
CA THR A 641 -0.01 -28.98 -0.46
C THR A 641 -0.27 -29.20 -1.95
N GLU A 642 -1.41 -29.80 -2.29
CA GLU A 642 -1.82 -29.95 -3.69
C GLU A 642 -1.86 -28.59 -4.40
N VAL A 643 -1.46 -28.60 -5.68
CA VAL A 643 -1.41 -27.40 -6.53
C VAL A 643 -2.75 -26.68 -6.49
N SER A 644 -2.78 -25.50 -5.86
CA SER A 644 -3.96 -24.66 -5.80
C SER A 644 -3.96 -23.67 -6.97
N SER A 645 -5.16 -23.35 -7.48
CA SER A 645 -5.37 -22.27 -8.45
C SER A 645 -5.12 -20.88 -7.85
N LYS A 646 -4.91 -20.77 -6.54
CA LYS A 646 -4.65 -19.49 -5.84
C LYS A 646 -3.20 -19.07 -5.99
N CYS A 647 -2.95 -17.77 -6.17
CA CYS A 647 -1.59 -17.22 -6.19
C CYS A 647 -0.91 -17.32 -4.81
N TRP A 648 0.40 -17.06 -4.80
CA TRP A 648 1.25 -17.09 -3.61
C TRP A 648 0.65 -16.27 -2.47
N THR A 649 0.32 -15.00 -2.73
CA THR A 649 -0.18 -14.07 -1.72
C THR A 649 -1.45 -14.57 -1.03
N ASN A 650 -2.37 -15.18 -1.79
CA ASN A 650 -3.60 -15.74 -1.22
C ASN A 650 -3.33 -16.93 -0.30
N GLN A 651 -2.42 -17.82 -0.69
CA GLN A 651 -2.06 -18.98 0.12
C GLN A 651 -1.28 -18.56 1.37
N TRP A 652 -0.31 -17.67 1.21
CA TRP A 652 0.46 -17.10 2.31
C TRP A 652 -0.42 -16.36 3.32
N LEU A 653 -1.40 -15.58 2.86
CA LEU A 653 -2.38 -14.93 3.74
C LEU A 653 -3.15 -15.93 4.61
N ASN A 654 -3.50 -17.11 4.09
CA ASN A 654 -4.19 -18.12 4.89
C ASN A 654 -3.27 -18.68 5.99
N ILE A 655 -1.99 -18.91 5.66
CA ILE A 655 -0.98 -19.27 6.67
C ILE A 655 -0.90 -18.19 7.75
N LEU A 656 -0.82 -16.91 7.37
CA LEU A 656 -0.76 -15.80 8.33
C LEU A 656 -2.01 -15.72 9.22
N LYS A 657 -3.21 -15.98 8.68
CA LYS A 657 -4.45 -16.03 9.48
C LYS A 657 -4.44 -17.18 10.50
N GLU A 658 -3.97 -18.36 10.10
CA GLU A 658 -3.85 -19.51 10.99
C GLU A 658 -2.80 -19.29 12.08
N GLU A 659 -1.63 -18.77 11.72
CA GLU A 659 -0.55 -18.48 12.66
C GLU A 659 -0.93 -17.32 13.60
N SER A 660 -1.70 -16.34 13.12
CA SER A 660 -2.30 -15.32 13.97
C SER A 660 -3.27 -15.90 15.01
N ASP A 661 -4.05 -16.92 14.67
CA ASP A 661 -4.92 -17.58 15.65
C ASP A 661 -4.12 -18.25 16.77
N LYS A 662 -2.89 -18.69 16.47
CA LYS A 662 -1.91 -19.22 17.43
C LYS A 662 -1.16 -18.11 18.18
N GLY A 663 -1.40 -16.84 17.86
CA GLY A 663 -0.77 -15.69 18.49
C GLY A 663 0.58 -15.30 17.90
N PHE A 664 0.94 -15.80 16.71
CA PHE A 664 2.20 -15.46 16.06
C PHE A 664 2.11 -14.09 15.38
N HIS A 665 2.72 -13.09 16.02
CA HIS A 665 2.77 -11.69 15.58
C HIS A 665 4.17 -11.14 15.84
N PRO A 666 5.16 -11.45 14.99
CA PRO A 666 6.52 -10.98 15.20
C PRO A 666 6.56 -9.44 15.13
N GLU A 667 7.34 -8.84 16.02
CA GLU A 667 7.58 -7.39 16.01
C GLU A 667 8.60 -7.06 14.93
N SER A 668 8.26 -6.09 14.08
CA SER A 668 9.16 -5.64 13.02
C SER A 668 9.98 -4.43 13.52
N PRO A 669 11.30 -4.40 13.30
CA PRO A 669 12.11 -3.22 13.58
C PRO A 669 11.66 -1.99 12.75
N PRO A 670 12.09 -0.76 13.10
CA PRO A 670 11.66 0.46 12.42
C PRO A 670 11.80 0.47 10.89
N PHE A 671 12.87 -0.14 10.37
CA PHE A 671 13.12 -0.28 8.93
C PHE A 671 12.91 -1.72 8.43
N GLY A 672 12.21 -2.56 9.19
CA GLY A 672 12.12 -3.98 8.90
C GLY A 672 13.35 -4.77 9.36
N TYR A 673 13.39 -6.04 8.98
CA TYR A 673 14.48 -6.96 9.31
C TYR A 673 15.72 -6.67 8.46
N GLY A 674 16.88 -7.15 8.92
CA GLY A 674 18.15 -6.87 8.26
C GLY A 674 19.35 -7.31 9.11
N ASP A 675 20.44 -7.64 8.43
CA ASP A 675 21.75 -7.74 9.08
C ASP A 675 22.29 -6.33 9.42
N GLU A 676 23.30 -6.26 10.29
CA GLU A 676 23.85 -4.98 10.77
C GLU A 676 24.32 -4.06 9.62
N VAL A 677 24.95 -4.62 8.59
CA VAL A 677 25.50 -3.86 7.46
C VAL A 677 24.37 -3.31 6.59
N SER A 678 23.44 -4.17 6.16
CA SER A 678 22.30 -3.75 5.34
C SER A 678 21.43 -2.74 6.10
N TYR A 679 21.23 -2.95 7.39
CA TYR A 679 20.44 -2.06 8.24
C TYR A 679 21.12 -0.69 8.41
N ASP A 680 22.43 -0.64 8.64
CA ASP A 680 23.20 0.61 8.71
C ASP A 680 23.11 1.41 7.39
N ILE A 681 23.34 0.76 6.24
CA ILE A 681 23.25 1.38 4.92
C ILE A 681 21.85 1.98 4.69
N ILE A 682 20.78 1.22 4.94
CA ILE A 682 19.42 1.71 4.78
C ILE A 682 19.10 2.83 5.77
N SER A 683 19.49 2.69 7.03
CA SER A 683 19.20 3.73 8.03
C SER A 683 19.83 5.07 7.64
N LYS A 684 21.04 5.06 7.09
CA LYS A 684 21.72 6.24 6.54
C LYS A 684 21.01 6.78 5.30
N ALA A 685 20.56 5.91 4.39
CA ALA A 685 19.79 6.32 3.21
C ALA A 685 18.45 6.98 3.60
N VAL A 686 17.69 6.35 4.50
CA VAL A 686 16.43 6.89 5.06
C VAL A 686 16.69 8.23 5.74
N TRP A 687 17.71 8.33 6.60
CA TRP A 687 18.05 9.58 7.27
C TRP A 687 18.41 10.67 6.27
N LYS A 688 19.21 10.35 5.26
CA LYS A 688 19.68 11.31 4.26
C LYS A 688 18.54 11.81 3.36
N LEU A 689 17.63 10.91 3.01
CA LEU A 689 16.49 11.16 2.15
C LEU A 689 15.22 11.50 2.94
N ARG A 690 15.31 11.77 4.24
CA ARG A 690 14.14 12.02 5.10
C ARG A 690 13.26 13.17 4.61
N ARG A 691 13.86 14.21 4.00
CA ARG A 691 13.13 15.38 3.48
C ARG A 691 12.23 15.07 2.29
N THR A 692 12.62 14.10 1.47
CA THR A 692 11.83 13.62 0.33
C THR A 692 11.10 12.33 0.68
N GLY A 693 11.47 11.64 1.77
CA GLY A 693 10.95 10.33 2.12
C GLY A 693 11.17 9.29 1.03
N ALA A 694 12.18 9.47 0.16
CA ALA A 694 12.35 8.63 -1.01
C ALA A 694 12.71 7.18 -0.68
N VAL A 695 13.27 6.90 0.50
CA VAL A 695 13.47 5.56 1.04
C VAL A 695 12.91 5.53 2.45
N ARG A 696 12.07 4.53 2.78
CA ARG A 696 11.40 4.46 4.09
C ARG A 696 11.49 3.13 4.82
N HIS A 697 11.97 2.08 4.15
CA HIS A 697 12.10 0.76 4.76
C HIS A 697 13.33 0.03 4.22
N GLY A 698 13.64 -1.10 4.86
CA GLY A 698 14.74 -2.00 4.54
C GLY A 698 14.46 -2.92 3.37
N PRO A 699 15.45 -3.78 3.04
CA PRO A 699 15.43 -4.56 1.82
C PRO A 699 14.42 -5.71 1.88
N GLU A 700 13.74 -5.97 0.76
CA GLU A 700 12.80 -7.10 0.60
C GLU A 700 13.47 -8.47 0.81
N SER A 701 14.79 -8.57 0.65
CA SER A 701 15.57 -9.77 0.97
C SER A 701 15.41 -10.25 2.43
N PHE A 702 15.00 -9.35 3.33
CA PHE A 702 14.74 -9.63 4.74
C PHE A 702 13.24 -9.64 5.10
N ASN A 703 12.34 -9.48 4.14
CA ASN A 703 10.90 -9.52 4.41
C ASN A 703 10.42 -10.97 4.61
N PHE A 704 10.69 -11.52 5.80
CA PHE A 704 10.38 -12.91 6.14
C PHE A 704 8.92 -13.15 6.51
N TYR A 705 8.24 -12.11 7.01
CA TYR A 705 6.85 -12.22 7.49
C TYR A 705 5.85 -12.10 6.34
N PHE A 706 6.12 -11.23 5.36
CA PHE A 706 5.25 -10.99 4.22
C PHE A 706 6.03 -10.99 2.89
N PRO A 707 6.76 -12.07 2.55
CA PRO A 707 7.58 -12.13 1.35
C PRO A 707 6.76 -11.92 0.08
N GLN A 708 7.21 -11.02 -0.78
CA GLN A 708 6.50 -10.62 -2.00
C GLN A 708 6.95 -11.40 -3.25
N GLU A 709 6.15 -11.29 -4.31
CA GLU A 709 6.49 -11.82 -5.65
C GLU A 709 7.59 -10.97 -6.29
N ILE A 710 8.41 -11.62 -7.13
CA ILE A 710 9.54 -11.00 -7.84
C ILE A 710 8.99 -10.15 -8.99
N ASP A 711 9.49 -8.92 -9.14
CA ASP A 711 9.12 -8.04 -10.24
C ASP A 711 9.74 -8.46 -11.58
N ASP A 712 9.16 -7.97 -12.68
CA ASP A 712 9.70 -8.21 -14.02
C ASP A 712 10.98 -7.38 -14.29
N TYR A 713 11.18 -6.27 -13.57
CA TYR A 713 12.29 -5.33 -13.76
C TYR A 713 12.79 -4.74 -12.44
N PHE A 714 14.08 -4.42 -12.38
CA PHE A 714 14.74 -3.85 -11.21
C PHE A 714 15.68 -2.70 -11.59
N LEU A 715 15.76 -1.69 -10.74
CA LEU A 715 16.78 -0.64 -10.85
C LEU A 715 18.02 -1.10 -10.10
N VAL A 716 19.14 -1.26 -10.80
CA VAL A 716 20.43 -1.61 -10.20
C VAL A 716 21.33 -0.39 -10.21
N VAL A 717 21.95 -0.12 -9.06
CA VAL A 717 22.87 0.99 -8.79
C VAL A 717 24.22 0.35 -8.43
N SER A 718 25.22 0.51 -9.29
CA SER A 718 26.56 -0.06 -9.16
C SER A 718 27.60 0.80 -9.87
N ASP A 719 28.74 1.00 -9.21
CA ASP A 719 29.96 1.59 -9.76
C ASP A 719 30.54 0.81 -10.95
N HIS A 720 30.14 -0.45 -11.14
CA HIS A 720 30.60 -1.30 -12.24
C HIS A 720 29.93 -0.97 -13.60
N PHE A 721 28.93 -0.07 -13.64
CA PHE A 721 28.32 0.37 -14.90
C PHE A 721 29.05 1.54 -15.58
N GLY A 722 30.16 2.00 -15.01
CA GLY A 722 30.99 3.06 -15.59
C GLY A 722 30.39 4.45 -15.38
N ALA A 723 30.31 5.26 -16.43
CA ALA A 723 29.94 6.68 -16.33
C ALA A 723 28.48 6.92 -15.85
N VAL A 724 27.56 6.01 -16.18
CA VAL A 724 26.21 6.01 -15.64
C VAL A 724 26.11 4.84 -14.67
N PRO A 725 26.19 5.10 -13.36
CA PRO A 725 26.33 4.05 -12.36
C PRO A 725 25.00 3.32 -12.06
N TRP A 726 23.99 3.41 -12.93
CA TRP A 726 22.71 2.73 -12.74
C TRP A 726 22.11 2.26 -14.07
N ARG A 727 21.32 1.17 -14.01
CA ARG A 727 20.54 0.66 -15.15
C ARG A 727 19.33 -0.13 -14.68
N TYR A 728 18.29 -0.18 -15.51
CA TYR A 728 17.21 -1.16 -15.30
C TYR A 728 17.62 -2.50 -15.90
N LEU A 729 17.38 -3.57 -15.14
CA LEU A 729 17.58 -4.96 -15.55
C LEU A 729 16.25 -5.69 -15.54
N THR A 730 16.06 -6.63 -16.48
CA THR A 730 14.98 -7.61 -16.34
C THR A 730 15.29 -8.56 -15.17
N GLU A 731 14.30 -9.31 -14.69
CA GLU A 731 14.52 -10.39 -13.71
C GLU A 731 15.66 -11.33 -14.12
N LYS A 732 15.67 -11.76 -15.39
CA LYS A 732 16.70 -12.66 -15.92
C LYS A 732 18.09 -11.99 -15.92
N ASP A 733 18.17 -10.76 -16.43
CA ASP A 733 19.44 -10.03 -16.48
C ASP A 733 19.96 -9.71 -15.07
N LEU A 734 19.05 -9.50 -14.10
CA LEU A 734 19.41 -9.35 -12.70
C LEU A 734 20.04 -10.64 -12.18
N ARG A 735 19.46 -11.81 -12.44
CA ARG A 735 20.06 -13.09 -12.02
C ARG A 735 21.45 -13.30 -12.60
N GLU A 736 21.64 -13.02 -13.89
CA GLU A 736 22.95 -13.10 -14.54
C GLU A 736 23.96 -12.11 -13.91
N PHE A 737 23.52 -10.88 -13.65
CA PHE A 737 24.31 -9.88 -12.95
C PHE A 737 24.72 -10.35 -11.55
N LEU A 738 23.79 -10.90 -10.77
CA LEU A 738 24.05 -11.40 -9.42
C LEU A 738 25.06 -12.56 -9.42
N LYS A 739 24.94 -13.51 -10.34
CA LYS A 739 25.93 -14.61 -10.48
C LYS A 739 27.33 -14.08 -10.79
N MET A 740 27.45 -13.16 -11.75
CA MET A 740 28.72 -12.51 -12.07
C MET A 740 29.30 -11.76 -10.85
N ARG A 741 28.46 -11.14 -10.01
CA ARG A 741 28.91 -10.48 -8.78
C ARG A 741 29.40 -11.46 -7.73
N ILE A 742 28.77 -12.63 -7.59
CA ILE A 742 29.25 -13.70 -6.69
C ILE A 742 30.66 -14.15 -7.09
N GLU A 743 30.91 -14.35 -8.39
CA GLU A 743 32.25 -14.71 -8.91
C GLU A 743 33.32 -13.67 -8.58
N GLU A 744 32.93 -12.40 -8.47
CA GLU A 744 33.80 -11.28 -8.08
C GLU A 744 33.93 -11.08 -6.56
N GLY A 745 33.39 -12.02 -5.76
CA GLY A 745 33.45 -12.02 -4.30
C GLY A 745 32.41 -11.13 -3.63
N PHE A 746 31.39 -10.65 -4.34
CA PHE A 746 30.25 -10.00 -3.68
C PHE A 746 29.34 -11.03 -3.03
N VAL A 747 28.73 -10.60 -1.93
CA VAL A 747 27.74 -11.37 -1.18
C VAL A 747 26.54 -10.50 -0.86
N PHE A 748 25.35 -11.09 -0.87
CA PHE A 748 24.09 -10.42 -0.59
C PHE A 748 23.11 -11.38 0.09
N PRO A 749 22.25 -10.88 0.98
CA PRO A 749 21.20 -11.67 1.59
C PRO A 749 20.15 -12.02 0.55
N MET A 750 19.60 -13.24 0.64
CA MET A 750 18.56 -13.71 -0.26
C MET A 750 17.34 -14.19 0.52
N ASN A 751 16.15 -13.73 0.14
CA ASN A 751 14.92 -14.21 0.76
C ASN A 751 14.72 -15.69 0.40
N VAL A 752 14.49 -16.54 1.40
CA VAL A 752 14.31 -17.99 1.20
C VAL A 752 13.08 -18.32 0.35
N LYS A 753 12.09 -17.43 0.30
CA LYS A 753 10.96 -17.53 -0.64
C LYS A 753 11.48 -17.57 -2.08
N TRP A 754 12.44 -16.74 -2.43
CA TRP A 754 12.97 -16.69 -3.81
C TRP A 754 13.67 -17.99 -4.17
N ALA A 755 14.59 -18.45 -3.32
CA ALA A 755 15.31 -19.71 -3.54
C ALA A 755 14.38 -20.92 -3.70
N LEU A 756 13.29 -20.98 -2.93
CA LEU A 756 12.42 -22.15 -2.87
C LEU A 756 11.20 -22.07 -3.78
N CYS A 757 10.74 -20.88 -4.16
CA CYS A 757 9.47 -20.70 -4.85
C CYS A 757 9.62 -20.12 -6.26
N ASP A 758 10.69 -19.41 -6.58
CA ASP A 758 10.85 -18.71 -7.84
C ASP A 758 11.89 -19.44 -8.73
N PRO A 759 11.51 -19.92 -9.93
CA PRO A 759 12.40 -20.70 -10.79
C PRO A 759 13.72 -19.97 -11.11
N GLY A 760 14.84 -20.69 -11.00
CA GLY A 760 16.17 -20.18 -11.32
C GLY A 760 16.84 -19.33 -10.24
N TRP A 761 16.15 -19.02 -9.13
CA TRP A 761 16.74 -18.32 -7.98
C TRP A 761 17.51 -19.26 -7.04
N TYR A 762 17.16 -20.56 -7.03
CA TYR A 762 17.94 -21.55 -6.30
C TYR A 762 19.39 -21.65 -6.82
N ASP A 763 19.64 -21.42 -8.10
CA ASP A 763 21.00 -21.44 -8.63
C ASP A 763 21.86 -20.36 -7.95
N ILE A 764 21.31 -19.16 -7.75
CA ILE A 764 22.01 -18.05 -7.08
C ILE A 764 22.25 -18.40 -5.61
N TRP A 765 21.25 -19.00 -4.94
CA TRP A 765 21.42 -19.55 -3.59
C TRP A 765 22.60 -20.51 -3.53
N ASN A 766 22.63 -21.45 -4.48
CA ASN A 766 23.63 -22.49 -4.54
C ASN A 766 25.02 -21.89 -4.79
N ASP A 767 25.14 -20.89 -5.67
CA ASP A 767 26.39 -20.19 -5.94
C ASP A 767 26.91 -19.44 -4.69
N LEU A 768 26.02 -18.76 -3.94
CA LEU A 768 26.36 -18.11 -2.66
C LEU A 768 26.86 -19.14 -1.62
N VAL A 769 26.18 -20.29 -1.51
CA VAL A 769 26.53 -21.34 -0.53
C VAL A 769 27.88 -22.00 -0.85
N HIS A 770 28.29 -22.09 -2.11
CA HIS A 770 29.52 -22.80 -2.51
C HIS A 770 30.72 -21.89 -2.77
N THR A 771 30.52 -20.57 -2.83
CA THR A 771 31.61 -19.61 -3.04
C THR A 771 32.33 -19.32 -1.72
N GLU A 772 33.65 -19.53 -1.68
CA GLU A 772 34.47 -19.34 -0.47
C GLU A 772 34.35 -17.91 0.10
N ALA A 773 34.40 -16.90 -0.77
CA ALA A 773 34.28 -15.49 -0.37
C ALA A 773 32.94 -15.15 0.29
N CYS A 774 31.89 -15.96 0.10
CA CYS A 774 30.56 -15.74 0.66
C CYS A 774 30.36 -16.43 2.02
N GLN A 775 31.24 -17.35 2.43
CA GLN A 775 30.98 -18.22 3.59
C GLN A 775 30.76 -17.46 4.88
N GLN A 776 31.52 -16.39 5.13
CA GLN A 776 31.36 -15.60 6.35
C GLN A 776 29.96 -15.00 6.48
N ALA A 777 29.43 -14.42 5.39
CA ALA A 777 28.09 -13.84 5.40
C ALA A 777 27.01 -14.94 5.47
N MET A 778 27.23 -16.06 4.77
CA MET A 778 26.34 -17.21 4.82
C MET A 778 26.32 -17.84 6.22
N ASP A 779 27.44 -17.90 6.94
CA ASP A 779 27.52 -18.40 8.32
C ASP A 779 26.82 -17.44 9.29
N SER A 780 26.84 -16.14 8.99
CA SER A 780 26.07 -15.14 9.72
C SER A 780 24.56 -15.33 9.53
N TRP A 781 24.06 -15.37 8.28
CA TRP A 781 22.63 -15.41 7.97
C TRP A 781 22.00 -16.80 8.07
N PHE A 782 22.78 -17.84 7.76
CA PHE A 782 22.37 -19.24 7.71
C PHE A 782 23.43 -20.14 8.36
N PRO A 783 23.65 -20.00 9.68
CA PRO A 783 24.69 -20.75 10.38
C PRO A 783 24.51 -22.26 10.17
N PRO A 784 25.58 -23.04 9.92
CA PRO A 784 25.47 -24.48 9.69
C PRO A 784 24.70 -25.20 10.82
N GLU A 785 24.92 -24.83 12.07
CA GLU A 785 24.25 -25.40 13.25
C GLU A 785 22.74 -25.13 13.31
N SER A 786 22.23 -24.20 12.50
CA SER A 786 20.80 -23.93 12.39
C SER A 786 20.04 -25.02 11.63
N GLY A 787 20.74 -25.83 10.81
CA GLY A 787 20.18 -26.81 9.89
C GLY A 787 19.44 -26.22 8.68
N LEU A 788 19.41 -24.89 8.54
CA LEU A 788 18.62 -24.22 7.51
C LEU A 788 19.11 -24.50 6.09
N ARG A 789 20.43 -24.57 5.86
CA ARG A 789 20.98 -24.83 4.52
C ARG A 789 20.54 -26.19 4.00
N ASP A 790 20.64 -27.21 4.84
CA ASP A 790 20.21 -28.57 4.51
C ASP A 790 18.69 -28.65 4.32
N GLU A 791 17.91 -27.97 5.15
CA GLU A 791 16.45 -27.91 5.02
C GLU A 791 16.03 -27.23 3.70
N ILE A 792 16.65 -26.09 3.35
CA ILE A 792 16.39 -25.37 2.09
C ILE A 792 16.73 -26.27 0.89
N LYS A 793 17.90 -26.92 0.91
CA LYS A 793 18.30 -27.86 -0.14
C LYS A 793 17.32 -29.01 -0.28
N ALA A 794 16.93 -29.64 0.84
CA ALA A 794 15.98 -30.75 0.84
C ALA A 794 14.60 -30.34 0.31
N ILE A 795 14.12 -29.12 0.62
CA ILE A 795 12.86 -28.60 0.09
C ILE A 795 12.98 -28.38 -1.43
N HIS A 796 14.08 -27.78 -1.91
CA HIS A 796 14.29 -27.59 -3.34
C HIS A 796 14.37 -28.91 -4.10
N GLU A 797 15.09 -29.92 -3.57
CA GLU A 797 15.16 -31.26 -4.17
C GLU A 797 13.79 -31.94 -4.23
N ALA A 798 12.94 -31.74 -3.21
CA ALA A 798 11.56 -32.25 -3.20
C ALA A 798 10.61 -31.46 -4.13
N HIS A 799 10.91 -30.17 -4.38
CA HIS A 799 10.07 -29.25 -5.13
C HIS A 799 10.91 -28.39 -6.11
N PRO A 800 11.55 -28.99 -7.12
CA PRO A 800 12.51 -28.29 -7.98
C PRO A 800 11.88 -27.18 -8.84
N GLY A 801 10.59 -27.30 -9.15
CA GLY A 801 9.81 -26.26 -9.84
C GLY A 801 9.33 -25.13 -8.92
N GLY A 802 9.60 -25.21 -7.62
CA GLY A 802 9.16 -24.25 -6.63
C GLY A 802 7.64 -24.13 -6.54
N PHE A 803 7.15 -22.89 -6.45
CA PHE A 803 5.71 -22.62 -6.35
C PHE A 803 5.08 -22.55 -7.75
N LEU A 804 4.53 -23.68 -8.18
CA LEU A 804 3.77 -23.77 -9.42
C LEU A 804 2.31 -23.40 -9.13
N SER A 805 1.91 -22.19 -9.53
CA SER A 805 0.48 -21.96 -9.80
C SER A 805 0.10 -22.80 -11.03
N SER A 806 -1.16 -23.20 -11.23
CA SER A 806 -1.62 -24.08 -12.31
C SER A 806 -1.52 -23.47 -13.74
N ARG A 807 -0.42 -22.77 -14.02
CA ARG A 807 -0.13 -21.77 -15.06
C ARG A 807 0.02 -22.31 -16.47
N GLU A 808 0.09 -23.63 -16.66
CA GLU A 808 0.36 -24.18 -18.01
C GLU A 808 -0.87 -24.24 -18.93
N SER A 809 -2.05 -23.83 -18.47
CA SER A 809 -3.18 -23.51 -19.35
C SER A 809 -3.19 -22.00 -19.62
N ASN A 810 -3.68 -21.55 -20.78
CA ASN A 810 -3.78 -20.15 -21.27
C ASN A 810 -4.34 -19.07 -20.28
N ALA A 811 -4.59 -19.41 -19.02
CA ALA A 811 -5.02 -18.58 -17.91
C ALA A 811 -3.93 -17.65 -17.33
N ASP A 812 -2.67 -17.70 -17.79
CA ASP A 812 -1.59 -16.89 -17.20
C ASP A 812 -1.80 -15.37 -17.39
N VAL A 813 -2.52 -14.97 -18.45
CA VAL A 813 -2.98 -13.59 -18.67
C VAL A 813 -4.06 -13.20 -17.66
N ILE A 814 -4.86 -14.15 -17.18
CA ILE A 814 -5.98 -13.92 -16.26
C ILE A 814 -5.49 -13.89 -14.80
N CYS A 815 -4.56 -14.76 -14.41
CA CYS A 815 -4.05 -14.82 -13.04
C CYS A 815 -3.24 -13.59 -12.62
N LYS A 816 -2.47 -12.95 -13.52
CA LYS A 816 -1.81 -11.66 -13.23
C LYS A 816 -2.82 -10.54 -12.91
N GLY A 817 -4.08 -10.66 -13.34
CA GLY A 817 -5.15 -9.71 -13.04
C GLY A 817 -5.96 -10.02 -11.77
N ILE A 818 -5.91 -11.25 -11.24
CA ILE A 818 -6.75 -11.70 -10.10
C ILE A 818 -5.93 -11.93 -8.82
N GLY A 819 -4.59 -11.93 -8.89
CA GLY A 819 -3.74 -12.08 -7.72
C GLY A 819 -4.06 -11.06 -6.63
N LEU A 820 -4.23 -11.53 -5.39
CA LEU A 820 -4.44 -10.64 -4.25
C LEU A 820 -3.18 -9.80 -4.04
N ASP A 821 -3.32 -8.48 -4.08
CA ASP A 821 -2.22 -7.56 -3.83
C ASP A 821 -1.69 -7.69 -2.38
N PRO A 822 -0.37 -7.65 -2.15
CA PRO A 822 0.23 -7.73 -0.81
C PRO A 822 -0.35 -6.75 0.21
N ASP A 823 -0.64 -5.50 -0.20
CA ASP A 823 -1.20 -4.49 0.70
C ASP A 823 -2.65 -4.82 1.07
N ILE A 824 -3.42 -5.38 0.14
CA ILE A 824 -4.80 -5.83 0.41
C ILE A 824 -4.78 -7.04 1.34
N ALA A 825 -3.86 -7.98 1.13
CA ALA A 825 -3.70 -9.15 1.99
C ALA A 825 -3.28 -8.75 3.42
N ALA A 826 -2.36 -7.79 3.57
CA ALA A 826 -2.00 -7.23 4.87
C ALA A 826 -3.21 -6.57 5.57
N LEU A 827 -4.05 -5.84 4.83
CA LEU A 827 -5.30 -5.29 5.37
C LEU A 827 -6.27 -6.39 5.81
N GLU A 828 -6.44 -7.42 4.99
CA GLU A 828 -7.34 -8.53 5.28
C GLU A 828 -6.89 -9.26 6.53
N LEU A 829 -5.58 -9.47 6.71
CA LEU A 829 -5.01 -10.02 7.94
C LEU A 829 -5.32 -9.14 9.16
N LYS A 830 -5.13 -7.81 9.06
CA LYS A 830 -5.48 -6.88 10.14
C LYS A 830 -6.98 -6.94 10.50
N ARG A 831 -7.87 -6.97 9.49
CA ARG A 831 -9.32 -7.13 9.66
C ARG A 831 -9.65 -8.45 10.35
N TYR A 832 -9.02 -9.54 9.92
CA TYR A 832 -9.17 -10.87 10.50
C TYR A 832 -8.82 -10.90 11.99
N ILE A 833 -7.65 -10.37 12.36
CA ILE A 833 -7.18 -10.28 13.75
C ILE A 833 -8.18 -9.50 14.62
N LYS A 834 -8.64 -8.34 14.14
CA LYS A 834 -9.60 -7.49 14.84
C LYS A 834 -10.93 -8.22 15.07
N ILE A 835 -11.46 -8.89 14.05
CA ILE A 835 -12.70 -9.66 14.14
C ILE A 835 -12.54 -10.83 15.13
N ARG A 836 -11.42 -11.56 15.08
CA ARG A 836 -11.13 -12.64 16.05
C ARG A 836 -11.10 -12.12 17.47
N ARG A 837 -10.46 -10.97 17.73
CA ARG A 837 -10.45 -10.32 19.05
C ARG A 837 -11.85 -9.94 19.53
N VAL A 838 -12.68 -9.34 18.65
CA VAL A 838 -14.07 -9.00 18.99
C VAL A 838 -14.89 -10.26 19.28
N LYS A 839 -14.77 -11.32 18.46
CA LYS A 839 -15.45 -12.61 18.69
C LYS A 839 -15.06 -13.21 20.05
N ARG A 840 -13.78 -13.19 20.42
CA ARG A 840 -13.30 -13.65 21.75
C ARG A 840 -13.93 -12.82 22.88
N LYS A 841 -13.97 -11.50 22.77
CA LYS A 841 -14.62 -10.60 23.76
C LYS A 841 -16.12 -10.87 23.89
N VAL A 842 -16.83 -10.98 22.77
CA VAL A 842 -18.28 -11.29 22.77
C VAL A 842 -18.52 -12.65 23.41
N ARG A 843 -17.73 -13.68 23.08
CA ARG A 843 -17.83 -15.00 23.70
C ARG A 843 -17.60 -14.93 25.22
N ALA A 844 -16.60 -14.18 25.67
CA ALA A 844 -16.36 -13.97 27.10
C ALA A 844 -17.54 -13.29 27.81
N ILE A 845 -18.13 -12.25 27.20
CA ILE A 845 -19.33 -11.58 27.73
C ILE A 845 -20.53 -12.55 27.79
N LEU A 846 -20.74 -13.36 26.76
CA LEU A 846 -21.82 -14.34 26.73
C LEU A 846 -21.65 -15.44 27.79
N LEU A 847 -20.41 -15.87 28.06
CA LEU A 847 -20.08 -16.78 29.16
C LEU A 847 -20.31 -16.13 30.54
N MET A 848 -19.88 -14.88 30.73
CA MET A 848 -20.06 -14.14 31.99
C MET A 848 -21.52 -13.82 32.30
N THR A 849 -22.35 -13.60 31.27
CA THR A 849 -23.79 -13.29 31.43
C THR A 849 -24.66 -14.53 31.57
N GLY A 850 -24.08 -15.74 31.60
CA GLY A 850 -24.83 -16.99 31.67
C GLY A 850 -25.72 -17.28 30.46
N LYS A 851 -25.61 -16.48 29.39
CA LYS A 851 -26.41 -16.62 28.16
C LYS A 851 -25.95 -17.76 27.27
N ILE A 852 -24.72 -18.23 27.46
CA ILE A 852 -24.29 -19.54 26.98
C ILE A 852 -24.38 -20.46 28.20
N GLY A 853 -25.54 -21.11 28.36
CA GLY A 853 -25.63 -22.28 29.23
C GLY A 853 -24.61 -23.34 28.76
N LYS A 854 -24.22 -24.24 29.67
CA LYS A 854 -23.33 -25.38 29.37
C LYS A 854 -24.01 -26.29 28.33
N THR A 855 -23.93 -25.95 27.06
CA THR A 855 -24.27 -26.81 25.91
C THR A 855 -23.01 -27.19 25.20
#